data_AF-A0A959IN15-F1
#
_entry.id   AF-A0A959IN15-F1
#
_cell.length_a   1.000
_cell.length_b   1.000
_cell.length_c   1.000
_cell.angle_alpha   90.00
_cell.angle_beta   90.00
_cell.angle_gamma   90.00
#
_symmetry.space_group_name_H-M   'P 1'
#
loop_
_entity.id
_entity.type
_entity.pdbx_description
1 polymer ?
#
loop_
_entity_poly.entity_id
_entity_poly.type
_entity_poly.pdbx_seq_one_letter_code
_entity_poly.pdbx_strand_id
1 'polypeptide(L)'
;MKLVYLRSLAAGLLWLAAGLFSFLHAQTPTIQDCLGAIPVCQDTYVEEQSPSGTGNIPNELLAGQSCTDGEINSIWYIFTANDDGMLGFIITPNNLNDDYDWALFNITNADCDDIGEIDNLLVSCNAAGGGGCHGATGCTASGTGNWTPGGCSNGTPFNALVPMSAGETFVLMVSNWTGSTNGYTLDFSESTGLGVFDQTHPEVESIDLQPNSCGDDEMLVTFNEFLQCSTVSNTALILQGPGGPYSVDISSPECSQGSNQSRHFLMSISPPIASMGDFTLTIDPSINTEYLDLCGNSVLPFVYNFTVDTPIPIMASIGPDTSLVCEGDELILDASAAGLEFLWEDGSTDPIRTVTSAGIYAVTVTDECGIGEDQVEVYVQIEPPSVELGDDVLLCTGETLLLDADNGIAFYEWQNGSSAPTFNVTSTGDYAVTVTNGCGTVEDALNVTYVPDLQLSLAGQYVLCQGDTLTIDLESPFATYQWADGSDAGLRQFTDGGDHAVTVTTPCETFSADFSALFLIDPKLDLGPDTLLCPGDTLFLDPAIPGDYLWQDGSNQPTLTVTGPGLYTLEIATVCNVLTGDIDVTYMLPIDTELGRDTFLCPGTPFLLDAGTEAPVTYLWDNGEISDRRVVFDPGLYTVTVTSDCQTVLDTIDIVPCEICQVYVPNIFSPNDDGINDKVQPLSDCLLEDYQFAVYDRWGAQVFLSQNPGQGWNGKLGSQPAPQGAYVWVVEYTVTENGHPRRARDTGEVVVIR
;
A
#
# COMPACT_ATOMS: atom_id res chain seq x y z
N MET A 1 -2.92 4.32 52.48
CA MET A 1 -1.82 5.30 52.41
C MET A 1 -2.33 6.42 51.53
N LYS A 2 -3.09 7.38 52.10
CA LYS A 2 -2.62 8.63 52.73
C LYS A 2 -1.88 9.51 51.69
N LEU A 3 -2.58 10.49 51.13
CA LEU A 3 -2.49 11.92 51.52
C LEU A 3 -1.08 12.45 51.29
N VAL A 4 -0.87 13.18 50.19
CA VAL A 4 0.01 14.36 49.94
C VAL A 4 -0.13 14.66 48.43
N TYR A 5 -0.12 15.94 48.04
CA TYR A 5 -0.35 16.54 46.70
C TYR A 5 -1.75 17.10 46.43
N LEU A 6 -2.05 18.21 47.12
CA LEU A 6 -2.85 19.33 46.61
C LEU A 6 -2.53 20.58 47.46
N ARG A 7 -1.39 21.20 47.18
CA ARG A 7 -1.07 22.60 47.45
C ARG A 7 -0.37 23.11 46.18
N SER A 8 -0.56 24.39 45.86
CA SER A 8 -0.04 25.09 44.67
C SER A 8 -0.94 25.03 43.43
N LEU A 9 -2.11 25.66 43.50
CA LEU A 9 -2.83 26.28 42.37
C LEU A 9 -4.05 27.05 42.90
N ALA A 10 -3.81 28.11 43.68
CA ALA A 10 -4.85 29.05 44.13
C ALA A 10 -4.24 30.39 44.56
N ALA A 11 -3.31 30.94 43.78
CA ALA A 11 -2.82 32.30 43.96
C ALA A 11 -2.35 32.79 42.57
N GLY A 12 -3.19 33.56 41.88
CA GLY A 12 -2.89 34.01 40.52
C GLY A 12 -4.07 33.97 39.56
N LEU A 13 -5.29 34.25 40.01
CA LEU A 13 -6.40 34.59 39.11
C LEU A 13 -7.48 35.38 39.85
N LEU A 14 -7.08 36.53 40.40
CA LEU A 14 -8.02 37.49 40.98
C LEU A 14 -7.50 38.94 40.91
N TRP A 15 -6.76 39.29 39.86
CA TRP A 15 -6.36 40.68 39.59
C TRP A 15 -6.40 40.97 38.09
N LEU A 16 -7.59 40.89 37.48
CA LEU A 16 -7.92 41.54 36.19
C LEU A 16 -9.43 41.43 35.90
N ALA A 17 -10.25 41.97 36.81
CA ALA A 17 -11.65 42.29 36.54
C ALA A 17 -12.10 43.55 37.31
N ALA A 18 -11.20 44.51 37.48
CA ALA A 18 -11.55 45.86 37.94
C ALA A 18 -11.87 46.72 36.71
N GLY A 19 -13.04 46.49 36.12
CA GLY A 19 -13.50 47.26 34.98
C GLY A 19 -14.85 46.76 34.50
N LEU A 20 -15.90 47.47 34.89
CA LEU A 20 -17.33 47.24 34.57
C LEU A 20 -18.01 46.14 35.39
N PHE A 21 -18.09 46.32 36.71
CA PHE A 21 -19.29 45.91 37.43
C PHE A 21 -20.06 47.17 37.80
N SER A 22 -21.30 47.25 37.31
CA SER A 22 -22.27 48.22 37.78
C SER A 22 -22.37 48.13 39.30
N PHE A 23 -22.28 49.27 39.98
CA PHE A 23 -22.58 49.40 41.41
C PHE A 23 -24.01 48.88 41.68
N LEU A 24 -24.17 47.59 41.90
CA LEU A 24 -25.18 47.08 42.81
C LEU A 24 -24.67 47.52 44.18
N HIS A 25 -25.19 48.63 44.69
CA HIS A 25 -25.05 48.92 46.11
C HIS A 25 -25.68 47.73 46.83
N ALA A 26 -24.92 47.04 47.69
CA ALA A 26 -25.50 46.11 48.64
C ALA A 26 -26.64 46.84 49.36
N GLN A 27 -27.84 46.25 49.35
CA GLN A 27 -28.99 46.88 49.99
C GLN A 27 -28.76 46.81 51.50
N THR A 28 -28.86 47.95 52.18
CA THR A 28 -28.69 48.02 53.63
C THR A 28 -29.74 47.13 54.31
N PRO A 29 -29.37 46.17 55.17
CA PRO A 29 -30.31 45.39 55.96
C PRO A 29 -31.25 46.31 56.74
N THR A 30 -32.50 45.89 56.88
CA THR A 30 -33.56 46.55 57.63
C THR A 30 -33.91 45.72 58.86
N ILE A 31 -34.80 46.21 59.73
CA ILE A 31 -35.31 45.42 60.87
C ILE A 31 -36.05 44.14 60.45
N GLN A 32 -36.40 44.03 59.16
CA GLN A 32 -36.97 42.81 58.57
C GLN A 32 -35.92 41.75 58.26
N ASP A 33 -34.63 42.04 58.42
CA ASP A 33 -33.50 41.19 58.09
C ASP A 33 -32.69 40.86 59.36
N CYS A 34 -32.07 39.67 59.49
CA CYS A 34 -31.32 39.28 60.70
C CYS A 34 -30.13 40.21 60.95
N LEU A 35 -29.39 40.58 59.89
CA LEU A 35 -28.28 41.53 60.00
C LEU A 35 -28.72 42.95 60.43
N GLY A 36 -30.01 43.27 60.32
CA GLY A 36 -30.62 44.51 60.80
C GLY A 36 -31.46 44.35 62.07
N ALA A 37 -31.35 43.21 62.76
CA ALA A 37 -32.15 42.90 63.94
C ALA A 37 -32.02 43.96 65.05
N ILE A 38 -33.13 44.22 65.74
CA ILE A 38 -33.20 45.17 66.84
C ILE A 38 -32.55 44.57 68.08
N PRO A 39 -31.54 45.21 68.69
CA PRO A 39 -30.94 44.69 69.90
C PRO A 39 -31.88 44.79 71.10
N VAL A 40 -31.95 43.72 71.91
CA VAL A 40 -32.75 43.68 73.14
C VAL A 40 -31.96 44.26 74.32
N CYS A 41 -32.21 45.53 74.63
CA CYS A 41 -31.57 46.31 75.69
C CYS A 41 -32.57 46.81 76.76
N GLN A 42 -33.86 46.51 76.61
CA GLN A 42 -34.92 46.94 77.54
C GLN A 42 -36.08 45.94 77.60
N ASP A 43 -36.91 45.98 78.65
CA ASP A 43 -37.96 44.99 78.92
C ASP A 43 -39.06 44.93 77.84
N THR A 44 -39.37 46.05 77.19
CA THR A 44 -40.54 46.17 76.33
C THR A 44 -40.25 46.94 75.04
N TYR A 45 -40.71 46.38 73.93
CA TYR A 45 -40.65 46.97 72.59
C TYR A 45 -42.07 47.19 72.08
N VAL A 46 -42.32 48.35 71.50
CA VAL A 46 -43.63 48.71 70.94
C VAL A 46 -43.45 49.05 69.47
N GLU A 47 -43.93 48.15 68.63
CA GLU A 47 -43.99 48.36 67.19
C GLU A 47 -45.38 48.88 66.84
N GLU A 48 -45.46 50.13 66.39
CA GLU A 48 -46.75 50.72 66.01
C GLU A 48 -47.30 50.08 64.72
N GLN A 49 -46.40 49.70 63.81
CA GLN A 49 -46.73 49.15 62.51
C GLN A 49 -45.92 47.89 62.20
N SER A 50 -46.55 46.94 61.53
CA SER A 50 -45.86 45.77 60.96
C SER A 50 -45.34 46.11 59.57
N PRO A 51 -44.08 45.74 59.24
CA PRO A 51 -43.56 45.91 57.89
C PRO A 51 -44.18 44.89 56.93
N SER A 52 -43.97 45.06 55.62
CA SER A 52 -44.50 44.18 54.59
C SER A 52 -43.40 43.64 53.68
N GLY A 53 -43.40 42.34 53.39
CA GLY A 53 -42.40 41.68 52.57
C GLY A 53 -41.39 40.87 53.39
N THR A 54 -40.19 40.66 52.86
CA THR A 54 -39.13 39.81 53.45
C THR A 54 -37.86 40.61 53.73
N GLY A 55 -37.97 41.93 53.91
CA GLY A 55 -36.80 42.80 54.02
C GLY A 55 -36.00 43.00 52.72
N ASN A 56 -34.75 43.44 52.87
CA ASN A 56 -33.81 43.72 51.79
C ASN A 56 -32.86 42.54 51.50
N ILE A 57 -32.78 41.57 52.41
CA ILE A 57 -32.06 40.31 52.30
C ILE A 57 -33.09 39.19 52.28
N PRO A 58 -33.62 38.84 51.09
CA PRO A 58 -34.66 37.82 51.02
C PRO A 58 -34.09 36.42 51.26
N ASN A 59 -34.90 35.56 51.85
CA ASN A 59 -34.64 34.13 52.07
C ASN A 59 -33.67 33.82 53.22
N GLU A 60 -33.59 34.67 54.25
CA GLU A 60 -32.86 34.33 55.48
C GLU A 60 -33.52 33.17 56.21
N LEU A 61 -34.83 32.98 56.01
CA LEU A 61 -35.59 31.81 56.46
C LEU A 61 -36.58 31.32 55.40
N LEU A 62 -36.34 30.14 54.84
CA LEU A 62 -37.22 29.54 53.82
C LEU A 62 -38.46 28.89 54.45
N ALA A 63 -39.56 28.87 53.70
CA ALA A 63 -40.79 28.21 54.12
C ALA A 63 -40.55 26.72 54.43
N GLY A 64 -40.91 26.30 55.65
CA GLY A 64 -40.74 24.93 56.14
C GLY A 64 -39.45 24.66 56.92
N GLN A 65 -38.54 25.63 57.04
CA GLN A 65 -37.35 25.52 57.92
C GLN A 65 -37.67 25.80 59.39
N SER A 66 -38.70 26.59 59.64
CA SER A 66 -39.31 26.75 60.95
C SER A 66 -40.79 26.34 60.89
N CYS A 67 -41.50 26.50 62.00
CA CYS A 67 -42.94 26.37 62.03
C CYS A 67 -43.68 27.57 61.41
N THR A 68 -43.00 28.68 61.13
CA THR A 68 -43.54 29.84 60.41
C THR A 68 -43.52 29.57 58.90
N ASP A 69 -44.29 30.35 58.13
CA ASP A 69 -44.33 30.22 56.66
C ASP A 69 -43.14 30.92 55.97
N GLY A 70 -41.95 30.78 56.56
CA GLY A 70 -40.73 31.49 56.20
C GLY A 70 -40.66 32.91 56.78
N GLU A 71 -39.75 33.71 56.25
CA GLU A 71 -39.60 35.12 56.55
C GLU A 71 -40.63 35.96 55.82
N ILE A 72 -41.69 36.37 56.51
CA ILE A 72 -42.73 37.25 55.97
C ILE A 72 -43.16 38.30 56.99
N ASN A 73 -43.26 39.55 56.56
CA ASN A 73 -43.71 40.70 57.35
C ASN A 73 -43.04 40.73 58.74
N SER A 74 -41.75 40.40 58.78
CA SER A 74 -41.00 40.04 59.98
C SER A 74 -40.34 41.25 60.63
N ILE A 75 -40.11 41.17 61.93
CA ILE A 75 -39.13 42.00 62.64
C ILE A 75 -38.24 41.05 63.43
N TRP A 76 -36.93 41.25 63.32
CA TRP A 76 -35.93 40.45 64.00
C TRP A 76 -35.38 41.18 65.22
N TYR A 77 -35.09 40.44 66.29
CA TYR A 77 -34.42 40.92 67.49
C TYR A 77 -33.20 40.07 67.79
N ILE A 78 -32.13 40.67 68.28
CA ILE A 78 -30.88 39.98 68.65
C ILE A 78 -30.49 40.31 70.08
N PHE A 79 -29.96 39.34 70.82
CA PHE A 79 -29.50 39.54 72.19
C PHE A 79 -28.59 38.44 72.67
N THR A 80 -27.71 38.78 73.61
CA THR A 80 -26.87 37.83 74.34
C THR A 80 -27.40 37.68 75.76
N ALA A 81 -27.52 36.45 76.25
CA ALA A 81 -27.93 36.19 77.62
C ALA A 81 -26.84 36.64 78.61
N ASN A 82 -27.16 37.56 79.52
CA ASN A 82 -26.20 38.05 80.50
C ASN A 82 -25.91 37.03 81.62
N ASP A 83 -26.92 36.25 82.01
CA ASP A 83 -26.86 35.26 83.09
C ASP A 83 -27.57 33.96 82.69
N ASP A 84 -27.25 32.86 83.38
CA ASP A 84 -27.99 31.61 83.26
C ASP A 84 -29.46 31.79 83.72
N GLY A 85 -30.43 31.44 82.88
CA GLY A 85 -31.85 31.64 83.22
C GLY A 85 -32.85 30.98 82.27
N MET A 86 -34.10 31.46 82.34
CA MET A 86 -35.19 31.05 81.44
C MET A 86 -35.79 32.26 80.71
N LEU A 87 -35.71 32.29 79.38
CA LEU A 87 -36.32 33.30 78.53
C LEU A 87 -37.84 33.12 78.52
N GLY A 88 -38.53 34.22 78.76
CA GLY A 88 -39.98 34.37 78.65
C GLY A 88 -40.33 35.71 78.01
N PHE A 89 -41.30 35.70 77.11
CA PHE A 89 -41.83 36.92 76.52
C PHE A 89 -43.27 36.76 76.05
N ILE A 90 -43.97 37.89 75.94
CA ILE A 90 -45.33 37.97 75.41
C ILE A 90 -45.34 38.96 74.23
N ILE A 91 -45.82 38.50 73.08
CA ILE A 91 -46.16 39.32 71.92
C ILE A 91 -47.66 39.61 72.00
N THR A 92 -48.03 40.87 72.14
CA THR A 92 -49.42 41.34 72.18
C THR A 92 -49.72 42.16 70.92
N PRO A 93 -50.50 41.63 69.95
CA PRO A 93 -50.85 42.37 68.75
C PRO A 93 -51.67 43.62 69.06
N ASN A 94 -51.41 44.73 68.35
CA ASN A 94 -52.18 45.97 68.50
C ASN A 94 -53.65 45.78 68.06
N ASN A 95 -53.91 44.81 67.17
CA ASN A 95 -55.23 44.27 66.85
C ASN A 95 -55.27 42.78 67.22
N LEU A 96 -56.10 42.41 68.20
CA LEU A 96 -56.17 41.03 68.72
C LEU A 96 -56.70 39.99 67.73
N ASN A 97 -57.15 40.39 66.53
CA ASN A 97 -57.48 39.46 65.45
C ASN A 97 -56.28 39.13 64.56
N ASP A 98 -55.17 39.85 64.71
CA ASP A 98 -53.97 39.59 63.94
C ASP A 98 -53.23 38.39 64.53
N ASP A 99 -52.63 37.65 63.62
CA ASP A 99 -51.96 36.38 63.81
C ASP A 99 -50.46 36.59 63.67
N TYR A 100 -49.77 36.47 64.79
CA TYR A 100 -48.34 36.67 64.90
C TYR A 100 -47.66 35.35 65.23
N ASP A 101 -46.74 34.95 64.36
CA ASP A 101 -45.91 33.77 64.51
C ASP A 101 -44.50 34.19 64.95
N TRP A 102 -43.74 33.29 65.57
CA TRP A 102 -42.35 33.58 65.92
C TRP A 102 -41.45 32.36 65.94
N ALA A 103 -40.17 32.59 65.71
CA ALA A 103 -39.10 31.59 65.76
C ALA A 103 -37.87 32.18 66.49
N LEU A 104 -37.27 31.37 67.36
CA LEU A 104 -36.09 31.74 68.15
C LEU A 104 -34.92 30.84 67.78
N PHE A 105 -33.79 31.43 67.43
CA PHE A 105 -32.56 30.74 67.00
C PHE A 105 -31.41 31.02 67.97
N ASN A 106 -30.57 30.02 68.25
CA ASN A 106 -29.31 30.18 68.97
C ASN A 106 -28.17 30.30 67.96
N ILE A 107 -27.55 31.47 67.89
CA ILE A 107 -26.48 31.80 66.94
C ILE A 107 -25.13 32.04 67.64
N THR A 108 -24.94 31.50 68.86
CA THR A 108 -23.68 31.66 69.62
C THR A 108 -22.45 31.31 68.77
N ASN A 109 -22.54 30.24 67.98
CA ASN A 109 -21.45 29.76 67.10
C ASN A 109 -21.83 29.80 65.61
N ALA A 110 -22.73 30.70 65.21
CA ALA A 110 -23.22 30.83 63.84
C ALA A 110 -23.52 32.30 63.50
N ASP A 111 -23.49 32.69 62.24
CA ASP A 111 -23.85 34.04 61.80
C ASP A 111 -25.30 34.11 61.30
N CYS A 112 -25.82 35.31 61.04
CA CYS A 112 -27.18 35.49 60.51
C CYS A 112 -27.43 34.70 59.21
N ASP A 113 -26.42 34.60 58.35
CA ASP A 113 -26.49 33.87 57.07
C ASP A 113 -26.72 32.35 57.26
N ASP A 114 -26.45 31.80 58.46
CA ASP A 114 -26.58 30.37 58.75
C ASP A 114 -28.00 29.94 59.15
N ILE A 115 -28.89 30.88 59.50
CA ILE A 115 -30.24 30.63 60.05
C ILE A 115 -31.12 29.82 59.07
N GLY A 116 -30.87 29.95 57.77
CA GLY A 116 -31.54 29.20 56.70
C GLY A 116 -30.78 27.96 56.20
N GLU A 117 -29.58 27.66 56.71
CA GLU A 117 -28.75 26.56 56.18
C GLU A 117 -28.49 25.47 57.23
N ILE A 118 -28.55 25.80 58.52
CA ILE A 118 -28.22 24.88 59.62
C ILE A 118 -29.48 24.47 60.38
N ASP A 119 -29.93 23.22 60.17
CA ASP A 119 -31.13 22.62 60.77
C ASP A 119 -31.20 22.64 62.32
N ASN A 120 -30.10 22.96 63.01
CA ASN A 120 -29.99 22.83 64.47
C ASN A 120 -30.02 24.18 65.24
N LEU A 121 -30.11 25.32 64.55
CA LEU A 121 -30.11 26.63 65.21
C LEU A 121 -31.46 26.96 65.86
N LEU A 122 -32.56 26.39 65.36
CA LEU A 122 -33.92 26.67 65.83
C LEU A 122 -34.19 26.06 67.22
N VAL A 123 -34.45 26.91 68.21
CA VAL A 123 -34.61 26.54 69.62
C VAL A 123 -36.08 26.37 70.00
N SER A 124 -36.90 27.33 69.57
CA SER A 124 -38.34 27.33 69.83
C SER A 124 -39.07 28.00 68.68
N CYS A 125 -40.23 27.46 68.32
CA CYS A 125 -41.07 28.02 67.27
C CYS A 125 -42.55 27.91 67.64
N ASN A 126 -43.31 28.96 67.33
CA ASN A 126 -44.74 29.00 67.57
C ASN A 126 -45.47 29.74 66.44
N ALA A 127 -46.34 29.02 65.73
CA ALA A 127 -47.26 29.52 64.73
C ALA A 127 -48.73 29.31 65.16
N ALA A 128 -49.03 29.69 66.41
CA ALA A 128 -50.35 29.56 67.01
C ALA A 128 -51.32 30.59 66.42
N GLY A 129 -52.08 30.16 65.41
CA GLY A 129 -52.97 31.00 64.63
C GLY A 129 -54.19 30.30 64.04
N GLY A 130 -55.26 31.04 63.74
CA GLY A 130 -56.49 30.51 63.13
C GLY A 130 -57.48 29.84 64.11
N GLY A 131 -58.70 29.53 63.62
CA GLY A 131 -59.71 28.75 64.37
C GLY A 131 -60.25 29.38 65.67
N GLY A 132 -60.02 30.69 65.88
CA GLY A 132 -60.40 31.42 67.11
C GLY A 132 -59.28 31.58 68.14
N CYS A 133 -58.04 31.23 67.79
CA CYS A 133 -56.86 31.37 68.64
C CYS A 133 -55.90 32.45 68.10
N HIS A 134 -56.42 33.67 67.92
CA HIS A 134 -55.63 34.85 67.55
C HIS A 134 -55.35 35.70 68.80
N GLY A 135 -54.38 36.62 68.71
CA GLY A 135 -54.04 37.54 69.79
C GLY A 135 -52.68 37.23 70.41
N ALA A 136 -52.58 37.30 71.74
CA ALA A 136 -51.28 37.23 72.40
C ALA A 136 -50.64 35.83 72.31
N THR A 137 -49.37 35.80 71.94
CA THR A 137 -48.51 34.61 71.83
C THR A 137 -47.17 34.85 72.53
N GLY A 138 -46.31 33.85 72.60
CA GLY A 138 -44.96 33.97 73.16
C GLY A 138 -44.55 32.73 73.94
N CYS A 139 -43.65 32.89 74.90
CA CYS A 139 -43.27 31.84 75.84
C CYS A 139 -43.44 32.30 77.29
N THR A 140 -44.15 31.50 78.11
CA THR A 140 -44.47 31.83 79.50
C THR A 140 -44.32 30.62 80.41
N ALA A 141 -44.32 30.83 81.72
CA ALA A 141 -44.31 29.73 82.71
C ALA A 141 -45.52 28.78 82.61
N SER A 142 -46.61 29.24 81.99
CA SER A 142 -47.85 28.47 81.77
C SER A 142 -47.93 27.79 80.40
N GLY A 143 -47.00 28.10 79.50
CA GLY A 143 -46.95 27.52 78.17
C GLY A 143 -46.42 26.08 78.15
N THR A 144 -46.60 25.41 77.01
CA THR A 144 -46.28 23.97 76.87
C THR A 144 -45.53 23.68 75.59
N GLY A 145 -44.44 22.92 75.68
CA GLY A 145 -43.60 22.55 74.53
C GLY A 145 -42.80 23.74 73.98
N ASN A 146 -41.94 23.47 73.00
CA ASN A 146 -41.15 24.46 72.28
C ASN A 146 -41.45 24.47 70.77
N TRP A 147 -42.45 23.71 70.34
CA TRP A 147 -42.84 23.55 68.94
C TRP A 147 -44.36 23.54 68.81
N THR A 148 -44.92 24.59 68.22
CA THR A 148 -46.36 24.74 67.99
C THR A 148 -46.60 25.07 66.51
N PRO A 149 -46.81 24.06 65.64
CA PRO A 149 -47.06 24.28 64.22
C PRO A 149 -48.56 24.49 63.97
N GLY A 150 -48.94 25.65 63.43
CA GLY A 150 -50.27 25.92 62.89
C GLY A 150 -51.45 25.64 63.85
N GLY A 151 -51.90 26.67 64.57
CA GLY A 151 -53.09 26.64 65.41
C GLY A 151 -52.91 26.04 66.81
N CYS A 152 -53.89 26.27 67.69
CA CYS A 152 -53.76 25.99 69.13
C CYS A 152 -54.10 24.54 69.52
N SER A 153 -53.50 23.58 68.82
CA SER A 153 -53.68 22.13 69.04
C SER A 153 -53.34 21.68 70.48
N ASN A 154 -52.40 22.38 71.12
CA ASN A 154 -51.93 22.12 72.49
C ASN A 154 -52.72 22.89 73.57
N GLY A 155 -53.77 23.63 73.19
CA GLY A 155 -54.69 24.29 74.13
C GLY A 155 -54.23 25.66 74.66
N THR A 156 -53.05 26.15 74.26
CA THR A 156 -52.51 27.47 74.62
C THR A 156 -51.73 28.08 73.43
N PRO A 157 -51.79 29.40 73.21
CA PRO A 157 -50.95 30.09 72.23
C PRO A 157 -49.51 30.33 72.73
N PHE A 158 -49.14 29.81 73.91
CA PHE A 158 -47.82 30.01 74.52
C PHE A 158 -46.97 28.74 74.57
N ASN A 159 -45.72 28.84 74.13
CA ASN A 159 -44.69 27.82 74.37
C ASN A 159 -44.15 27.92 75.82
N ALA A 160 -43.47 26.88 76.28
CA ALA A 160 -42.75 26.89 77.57
C ALA A 160 -41.55 27.84 77.52
N LEU A 161 -41.14 28.34 78.69
CA LEU A 161 -39.91 29.14 78.83
C LEU A 161 -38.69 28.40 78.28
N VAL A 162 -37.76 29.15 77.67
CA VAL A 162 -36.57 28.60 77.00
C VAL A 162 -35.34 28.74 77.91
N PRO A 163 -34.61 27.66 78.27
CA PRO A 163 -33.39 27.78 79.06
C PRO A 163 -32.27 28.42 78.23
N MET A 164 -31.52 29.34 78.84
CA MET A 164 -30.31 29.93 78.24
C MET A 164 -29.18 30.02 79.26
N SER A 165 -27.95 29.99 78.76
CA SER A 165 -26.72 30.12 79.52
C SER A 165 -26.09 31.49 79.26
N ALA A 166 -25.36 32.03 80.24
CA ALA A 166 -24.65 33.29 80.08
C ALA A 166 -23.67 33.26 78.89
N GLY A 167 -23.66 34.31 78.07
CA GLY A 167 -22.85 34.45 76.86
C GLY A 167 -23.42 33.82 75.60
N GLU A 168 -24.57 33.12 75.66
CA GLU A 168 -25.23 32.61 74.45
C GLU A 168 -25.98 33.73 73.72
N THR A 169 -25.76 33.86 72.41
CA THR A 169 -26.44 34.84 71.54
C THR A 169 -27.62 34.22 70.80
N PHE A 170 -28.76 34.89 70.84
CA PHE A 170 -30.00 34.45 70.22
C PHE A 170 -30.58 35.51 69.30
N VAL A 171 -31.35 35.04 68.32
CA VAL A 171 -32.13 35.87 67.41
C VAL A 171 -33.59 35.42 67.43
N LEU A 172 -34.51 36.37 67.66
CA LEU A 172 -35.96 36.16 67.66
C LEU A 172 -36.58 36.83 66.43
N MET A 173 -37.18 36.04 65.56
CA MET A 173 -38.01 36.52 64.45
C MET A 173 -39.48 36.56 64.86
N VAL A 174 -40.14 37.71 64.71
CA VAL A 174 -41.58 37.87 64.89
C VAL A 174 -42.22 38.19 63.55
N SER A 175 -43.13 37.34 63.08
CA SER A 175 -43.72 37.40 61.75
C SER A 175 -45.22 37.68 61.82
N ASN A 176 -45.70 38.68 61.07
CA ASN A 176 -47.14 38.93 60.91
C ASN A 176 -47.72 38.08 59.78
N TRP A 177 -48.24 36.91 60.13
CA TRP A 177 -48.86 35.98 59.18
C TRP A 177 -50.15 36.54 58.57
N THR A 178 -50.91 37.33 59.33
CA THR A 178 -52.13 37.98 58.83
C THR A 178 -51.86 38.96 57.68
N GLY A 179 -50.66 39.54 57.64
CA GLY A 179 -50.28 40.56 56.65
C GLY A 179 -51.01 41.89 56.84
N SER A 180 -51.47 42.17 58.07
CA SER A 180 -51.98 43.49 58.44
C SER A 180 -50.82 44.49 58.58
N THR A 181 -51.13 45.78 58.71
CA THR A 181 -50.11 46.81 59.04
C THR A 181 -50.07 47.13 60.52
N ASN A 182 -50.88 46.49 61.37
CA ASN A 182 -50.85 46.79 62.81
C ASN A 182 -49.65 46.08 63.43
N GLY A 183 -48.82 46.76 64.22
CA GLY A 183 -47.71 46.10 64.92
C GLY A 183 -48.13 45.39 66.22
N TYR A 184 -47.19 45.22 67.14
CA TYR A 184 -47.37 44.52 68.42
C TYR A 184 -46.53 45.16 69.53
N THR A 185 -46.84 44.79 70.77
CA THR A 185 -45.96 45.00 71.92
C THR A 185 -45.26 43.68 72.27
N LEU A 186 -43.94 43.67 72.32
CA LEU A 186 -43.12 42.55 72.78
C LEU A 186 -42.59 42.87 74.18
N ASP A 187 -42.92 42.03 75.15
CA ASP A 187 -42.60 42.23 76.57
C ASP A 187 -41.84 41.01 77.11
N PHE A 188 -40.58 41.21 77.50
CA PHE A 188 -39.69 40.18 78.03
C PHE A 188 -39.80 39.97 79.55
N SER A 189 -40.75 40.64 80.23
CA SER A 189 -40.90 40.56 81.70
C SER A 189 -41.25 39.18 82.26
N GLU A 190 -41.64 38.23 81.38
CA GLU A 190 -41.83 36.81 81.74
C GLU A 190 -40.50 36.05 81.90
N SER A 191 -39.37 36.64 81.50
CA SER A 191 -38.04 36.05 81.68
C SER A 191 -37.66 35.97 83.16
N THR A 192 -37.01 34.86 83.56
CA THR A 192 -36.60 34.63 84.95
C THR A 192 -35.11 34.30 85.02
N GLY A 193 -34.35 35.08 85.79
CA GLY A 193 -32.92 34.86 86.04
C GLY A 193 -31.99 35.15 84.87
N LEU A 194 -32.51 35.45 83.67
CA LEU A 194 -31.74 35.48 82.43
C LEU A 194 -31.00 36.79 82.15
N GLY A 195 -31.46 37.91 82.71
CA GLY A 195 -30.97 39.24 82.33
C GLY A 195 -30.92 39.41 80.80
N VAL A 196 -32.06 39.41 80.11
CA VAL A 196 -32.16 39.51 78.62
C VAL A 196 -31.60 40.85 78.07
N PHE A 197 -31.00 41.67 78.93
CA PHE A 197 -30.41 42.96 78.59
C PHE A 197 -28.91 42.77 78.62
N ASP A 198 -28.28 42.97 77.48
CA ASP A 198 -26.84 42.98 77.39
C ASP A 198 -26.26 44.16 78.21
N GLN A 199 -25.57 43.82 79.30
CA GLN A 199 -24.84 44.73 80.18
C GLN A 199 -23.36 44.31 80.31
N THR A 200 -22.94 43.31 79.53
CA THR A 200 -21.57 42.82 79.51
C THR A 200 -20.72 43.68 78.61
N HIS A 201 -19.40 43.68 78.85
CA HIS A 201 -18.49 44.36 77.94
C HIS A 201 -18.01 43.38 76.87
N PRO A 202 -17.83 43.84 75.62
CA PRO A 202 -17.27 43.00 74.58
C PRO A 202 -15.79 42.72 74.86
N GLU A 203 -15.38 41.47 74.66
CA GLU A 203 -14.02 40.99 74.84
C GLU A 203 -13.49 40.39 73.53
N VAL A 204 -12.17 40.50 73.32
CA VAL A 204 -11.51 39.81 72.21
C VAL A 204 -11.48 38.31 72.52
N GLU A 205 -12.17 37.52 71.71
CA GLU A 205 -12.24 36.08 71.83
C GLU A 205 -10.99 35.41 71.23
N SER A 206 -10.62 35.81 70.01
CA SER A 206 -9.45 35.27 69.31
C SER A 206 -8.74 36.29 68.45
N ILE A 207 -7.45 36.03 68.22
CA ILE A 207 -6.65 36.67 67.18
C ILE A 207 -6.11 35.56 66.29
N ASP A 208 -6.54 35.58 65.04
CA ASP A 208 -6.19 34.63 64.00
C ASP A 208 -5.44 35.36 62.87
N LEU A 209 -4.86 34.59 61.94
CA LEU A 209 -4.02 35.12 60.86
C LEU A 209 -2.86 35.99 61.35
N GLN A 210 -2.32 35.72 62.54
CA GLN A 210 -1.23 36.53 63.09
C GLN A 210 0.03 36.51 62.19
N PRO A 211 0.76 37.63 62.08
CA PRO A 211 2.01 37.68 61.33
C PRO A 211 3.02 36.72 61.97
N ASN A 212 3.58 35.83 61.18
CA ASN A 212 4.57 34.85 61.62
C ASN A 212 5.87 34.95 60.81
N SER A 213 5.79 35.51 59.61
CA SER A 213 6.90 35.74 58.70
C SER A 213 7.04 37.23 58.42
N CYS A 214 8.26 37.66 58.10
CA CYS A 214 8.39 38.99 57.53
C CYS A 214 7.55 39.06 56.24
N GLY A 215 6.96 40.20 55.92
CA GLY A 215 6.09 40.42 54.77
C GLY A 215 4.60 40.27 55.08
N ASP A 216 4.23 39.58 56.17
CA ASP A 216 2.84 39.50 56.62
C ASP A 216 2.31 40.88 57.02
N ASP A 217 1.06 41.16 56.65
CA ASP A 217 0.42 42.47 56.77
C ASP A 217 -1.04 42.43 57.24
N GLU A 218 -1.55 41.29 57.69
CA GLU A 218 -2.94 41.15 58.12
C GLU A 218 -3.05 40.43 59.48
N MET A 219 -4.14 40.72 60.20
CA MET A 219 -4.56 40.07 61.44
C MET A 219 -6.08 40.02 61.50
N LEU A 220 -6.67 38.88 61.88
CA LEU A 220 -8.11 38.78 62.12
C LEU A 220 -8.37 38.85 63.63
N VAL A 221 -9.21 39.79 64.06
CA VAL A 221 -9.63 39.96 65.45
C VAL A 221 -11.10 39.59 65.57
N THR A 222 -11.41 38.63 66.44
CA THR A 222 -12.78 38.17 66.71
C THR A 222 -13.21 38.56 68.12
N PHE A 223 -14.42 39.11 68.25
CA PHE A 223 -15.04 39.45 69.53
C PHE A 223 -16.08 38.41 69.94
N ASN A 224 -16.28 38.25 71.24
CA ASN A 224 -17.27 37.32 71.80
C ASN A 224 -18.74 37.76 71.57
N GLU A 225 -18.98 38.99 71.11
CA GLU A 225 -20.29 39.52 70.77
C GLU A 225 -20.24 40.55 69.63
N PHE A 226 -21.42 40.94 69.13
CA PHE A 226 -21.53 41.86 68.00
C PHE A 226 -21.21 43.31 68.39
N LEU A 227 -20.26 43.91 67.69
CA LEU A 227 -19.94 45.34 67.77
C LEU A 227 -20.69 46.14 66.72
N GLN A 228 -21.06 47.37 67.05
CA GLN A 228 -21.57 48.35 66.11
C GLN A 228 -20.48 48.78 65.14
N CYS A 229 -20.67 48.47 63.85
CA CYS A 229 -19.73 48.81 62.77
C CYS A 229 -19.29 50.27 62.78
N SER A 230 -20.21 51.20 63.08
CA SER A 230 -19.95 52.65 63.08
C SER A 230 -19.06 53.13 64.22
N THR A 231 -18.83 52.30 65.24
CA THR A 231 -18.05 52.67 66.43
C THR A 231 -16.63 52.12 66.37
N VAL A 232 -16.34 51.19 65.46
CA VAL A 232 -15.01 50.61 65.29
C VAL A 232 -14.11 51.61 64.57
N SER A 233 -12.97 51.93 65.17
CA SER A 233 -12.06 52.98 64.72
C SER A 233 -10.61 52.50 64.72
N ASN A 234 -9.84 52.94 63.72
CA ASN A 234 -8.40 52.66 63.62
C ASN A 234 -7.61 53.29 64.78
N THR A 235 -8.13 54.35 65.40
CA THR A 235 -7.39 55.11 66.43
C THR A 235 -7.21 54.38 67.75
N ALA A 236 -8.06 53.39 68.03
CA ALA A 236 -7.97 52.56 69.23
C ALA A 236 -6.88 51.48 69.13
N LEU A 237 -6.34 51.23 67.93
CA LEU A 237 -5.37 50.16 67.67
C LEU A 237 -3.95 50.71 67.61
N ILE A 238 -3.06 50.10 68.39
CA ILE A 238 -1.65 50.45 68.42
C ILE A 238 -0.82 49.19 68.23
N LEU A 239 -0.09 49.11 67.12
CA LEU A 239 0.88 48.05 66.85
C LEU A 239 2.32 48.58 67.04
N GLN A 240 3.09 47.93 67.90
CA GLN A 240 4.48 48.27 68.18
C GLN A 240 5.40 47.08 67.92
N GLY A 241 6.58 47.34 67.34
CA GLY A 241 7.62 46.34 67.10
C GLY A 241 8.77 46.90 66.27
N PRO A 242 9.82 46.10 65.99
CA PRO A 242 10.92 46.46 65.09
C PRO A 242 10.40 46.83 63.69
N GLY A 243 11.04 47.77 63.00
CA GLY A 243 10.63 48.18 61.64
C GLY A 243 9.45 49.16 61.56
N GLY A 244 8.79 49.46 62.69
CA GLY A 244 7.72 50.47 62.77
C GLY A 244 8.20 51.93 62.66
N PRO A 245 7.29 52.92 62.71
CA PRO A 245 5.90 52.82 63.16
C PRO A 245 4.97 52.15 62.13
N TYR A 246 4.00 51.39 62.63
CA TYR A 246 2.95 50.77 61.84
C TYR A 246 1.67 51.59 61.92
N SER A 247 1.03 51.79 60.78
CA SER A 247 -0.35 52.22 60.67
C SER A 247 -1.23 51.00 60.45
N VAL A 248 -2.45 51.04 60.99
CA VAL A 248 -3.36 49.90 60.99
C VAL A 248 -4.74 50.36 60.53
N ASP A 249 -5.36 49.57 59.69
CA ASP A 249 -6.69 49.83 59.14
C ASP A 249 -7.58 48.64 59.48
N ILE A 250 -8.67 48.87 60.22
CA ILE A 250 -9.58 47.80 60.62
C ILE A 250 -10.86 47.89 59.80
N SER A 251 -11.29 46.74 59.29
CA SER A 251 -12.52 46.62 58.53
C SER A 251 -13.21 45.30 58.84
N SER A 252 -14.52 45.24 58.62
CA SER A 252 -15.28 43.99 58.70
C SER A 252 -15.90 43.73 57.33
N PRO A 253 -15.83 42.47 56.84
CA PRO A 253 -16.55 42.05 55.63
C PRO A 253 -18.05 42.33 55.73
N GLU A 254 -18.66 42.01 56.87
CA GLU A 254 -20.10 42.17 57.13
C GLU A 254 -20.50 43.65 57.14
N CYS A 255 -19.73 44.51 57.80
CA CYS A 255 -19.94 45.96 57.78
C CYS A 255 -19.83 46.53 56.35
N SER A 256 -18.92 46.00 55.55
CA SER A 256 -18.73 46.41 54.14
C SER A 256 -19.87 45.97 53.23
N GLN A 257 -20.59 44.89 53.59
CA GLN A 257 -21.83 44.48 52.92
C GLN A 257 -23.06 45.28 53.38
N GLY A 258 -22.87 46.27 54.26
CA GLY A 258 -23.92 47.15 54.75
C GLY A 258 -24.55 46.73 56.08
N SER A 259 -24.04 45.67 56.73
CA SER A 259 -24.42 45.36 58.11
C SER A 259 -24.09 46.52 59.04
N ASN A 260 -24.94 46.75 60.04
CA ASN A 260 -24.65 47.71 61.11
C ASN A 260 -23.84 47.09 62.25
N GLN A 261 -23.59 45.78 62.19
CA GLN A 261 -22.93 45.02 63.25
C GLN A 261 -21.99 43.92 62.71
N SER A 262 -20.91 43.64 63.43
CA SER A 262 -20.03 42.49 63.19
C SER A 262 -19.25 42.10 64.44
N ARG A 263 -18.80 40.84 64.49
CA ARG A 263 -17.83 40.32 65.48
C ARG A 263 -16.47 39.99 64.88
N HIS A 264 -16.34 40.02 63.55
CA HIS A 264 -15.10 39.68 62.83
C HIS A 264 -14.50 40.91 62.18
N PHE A 265 -13.27 41.26 62.56
CA PHE A 265 -12.58 42.43 62.04
C PHE A 265 -11.20 42.08 61.52
N LEU A 266 -10.99 42.30 60.23
CA LEU A 266 -9.69 42.20 59.57
C LEU A 266 -8.93 43.52 59.73
N MET A 267 -7.75 43.42 60.32
CA MET A 267 -6.81 44.49 60.53
C MET A 267 -5.67 44.38 59.52
N SER A 268 -5.54 45.36 58.64
CA SER A 268 -4.43 45.49 57.69
C SER A 268 -3.34 46.38 58.26
N ILE A 269 -2.08 46.02 58.05
CA ILE A 269 -0.88 46.62 58.62
C ILE A 269 -0.08 47.30 57.51
N SER A 270 0.29 48.57 57.69
CA SER A 270 1.09 49.32 56.72
C SER A 270 2.20 50.13 57.40
N PRO A 271 3.47 50.01 56.96
CA PRO A 271 3.95 49.04 55.97
C PRO A 271 3.86 47.58 56.47
N PRO A 272 3.89 46.57 55.58
CA PRO A 272 4.03 45.16 55.97
C PRO A 272 5.22 44.94 56.91
N ILE A 273 5.18 43.89 57.73
CA ILE A 273 6.21 43.65 58.73
C ILE A 273 7.52 43.23 58.06
N ALA A 274 8.47 44.14 57.93
CA ALA A 274 9.77 43.88 57.27
C ALA A 274 10.92 43.68 58.28
N SER A 275 10.65 43.18 59.49
CA SER A 275 11.69 42.94 60.48
C SER A 275 11.28 41.84 61.45
N MET A 276 12.20 40.91 61.72
CA MET A 276 12.00 39.91 62.76
C MET A 276 12.12 40.52 64.16
N GLY A 277 11.38 39.97 65.11
CA GLY A 277 11.44 40.33 66.53
C GLY A 277 10.07 40.27 67.21
N ASP A 278 9.99 40.88 68.40
CA ASP A 278 8.80 40.87 69.24
C ASP A 278 7.89 42.08 68.97
N PHE A 279 6.59 41.82 68.87
CA PHE A 279 5.54 42.78 68.56
C PHE A 279 4.45 42.78 69.64
N THR A 280 3.79 43.93 69.79
CA THR A 280 2.67 44.13 70.72
C THR A 280 1.53 44.85 70.02
N LEU A 281 0.35 44.22 69.97
CA LEU A 281 -0.93 44.83 69.61
C LEU A 281 -1.65 45.29 70.87
N THR A 282 -2.05 46.55 70.93
CA THR A 282 -2.89 47.10 71.99
C THR A 282 -4.20 47.61 71.40
N ILE A 283 -5.31 47.21 72.01
CA ILE A 283 -6.63 47.81 71.80
C ILE A 283 -6.90 48.66 73.03
N ASP A 284 -6.85 49.99 72.88
CA ASP A 284 -7.09 50.95 73.95
C ASP A 284 -8.38 51.75 73.66
N PRO A 285 -9.54 51.31 74.17
CA PRO A 285 -10.81 51.98 74.00
C PRO A 285 -10.99 53.17 74.96
N SER A 286 -9.93 53.67 75.62
CA SER A 286 -9.99 54.80 76.57
C SER A 286 -10.45 56.15 75.98
N ILE A 287 -10.83 56.17 74.71
CA ILE A 287 -11.71 57.17 74.10
C ILE A 287 -13.13 56.60 74.18
N ASN A 288 -13.94 57.04 75.15
CA ASN A 288 -15.27 56.51 75.55
C ASN A 288 -16.39 56.44 74.45
N THR A 289 -16.05 56.30 73.17
CA THR A 289 -16.97 56.33 72.02
C THR A 289 -16.62 55.31 70.93
N GLU A 290 -15.61 54.45 71.13
CA GLU A 290 -15.13 53.52 70.09
C GLU A 290 -15.27 52.06 70.57
N TYR A 291 -15.66 51.16 69.65
CA TYR A 291 -15.90 49.72 69.87
C TYR A 291 -17.00 49.46 70.91
N LEU A 292 -18.23 49.81 70.54
CA LEU A 292 -19.42 49.55 71.33
C LEU A 292 -20.13 48.30 70.82
N ASP A 293 -20.64 47.48 71.71
CA ASP A 293 -21.66 46.47 71.37
C ASP A 293 -22.99 47.14 70.98
N LEU A 294 -24.02 46.34 70.69
CA LEU A 294 -25.33 46.83 70.26
C LEU A 294 -26.13 47.57 71.35
N CYS A 295 -25.87 47.31 72.63
CA CYS A 295 -26.51 47.98 73.76
C CYS A 295 -25.68 49.15 74.33
N GLY A 296 -24.49 49.39 73.78
CA GLY A 296 -23.64 50.54 74.06
C GLY A 296 -22.56 50.29 75.11
N ASN A 297 -22.26 49.05 75.49
CA ASN A 297 -21.11 48.78 76.36
C ASN A 297 -19.82 48.78 75.52
N SER A 298 -18.75 49.37 76.06
CA SER A 298 -17.47 49.52 75.37
C SER A 298 -16.55 48.33 75.61
N VAL A 299 -15.74 47.94 74.63
CA VAL A 299 -14.65 46.97 74.82
C VAL A 299 -13.73 47.38 76.00
N LEU A 300 -13.16 46.40 76.73
CA LEU A 300 -12.14 46.66 77.76
C LEU A 300 -10.72 46.71 77.16
N PRO A 301 -9.77 47.48 77.73
CA PRO A 301 -8.39 47.52 77.23
C PRO A 301 -7.75 46.14 77.13
N PHE A 302 -7.14 45.85 75.97
CA PHE A 302 -6.59 44.54 75.64
C PHE A 302 -5.16 44.66 75.06
N VAL A 303 -4.29 43.72 75.43
CA VAL A 303 -2.88 43.67 74.96
C VAL A 303 -2.54 42.25 74.53
N TYR A 304 -2.02 42.12 73.31
CA TYR A 304 -1.58 40.86 72.72
C TYR A 304 -0.12 40.96 72.27
N ASN A 305 0.70 39.95 72.59
CA ASN A 305 2.12 39.90 72.21
C ASN A 305 2.36 38.73 71.26
N PHE A 306 3.15 38.96 70.21
CA PHE A 306 3.55 37.93 69.24
C PHE A 306 4.99 38.16 68.75
N THR A 307 5.58 37.17 68.09
CA THR A 307 6.96 37.23 67.57
C THR A 307 6.97 36.83 66.11
N VAL A 308 7.73 37.58 65.29
CA VAL A 308 8.04 37.25 63.89
C VAL A 308 9.48 36.74 63.84
N ASP A 309 9.68 35.46 63.58
CA ASP A 309 10.99 34.81 63.62
C ASP A 309 11.30 33.95 62.39
N THR A 310 10.38 33.89 61.43
CA THR A 310 10.59 33.16 60.19
C THR A 310 11.03 34.11 59.06
N PRO A 311 12.25 33.92 58.51
CA PRO A 311 12.70 34.70 57.36
C PRO A 311 11.96 34.29 56.09
N ILE A 312 11.81 35.24 55.16
CA ILE A 312 11.21 35.00 53.85
C ILE A 312 12.24 34.29 52.96
N PRO A 313 11.88 33.21 52.26
CA PRO A 313 12.72 32.68 51.20
C PRO A 313 12.82 33.69 50.06
N ILE A 314 14.03 34.19 49.76
CA ILE A 314 14.28 35.04 48.60
C ILE A 314 14.34 34.14 47.37
N MET A 315 13.60 34.51 46.32
CA MET A 315 13.73 33.88 45.01
C MET A 315 15.04 34.34 44.36
N ALA A 316 16.11 33.58 44.57
CA ALA A 316 17.37 33.74 43.88
C ALA A 316 17.37 32.90 42.59
N SER A 317 17.80 33.48 41.47
CA SER A 317 18.05 32.74 40.24
C SER A 317 19.21 33.37 39.48
N ILE A 318 20.26 32.58 39.19
CA ILE A 318 21.45 32.97 38.43
C ILE A 318 21.50 32.32 37.04
N GLY A 319 20.41 31.67 36.62
CA GLY A 319 20.26 31.02 35.33
C GLY A 319 19.66 29.62 35.43
N PRO A 320 19.75 28.80 34.36
CA PRO A 320 19.38 27.38 34.40
C PRO A 320 20.32 26.57 35.31
N ASP A 321 19.77 25.59 36.03
CA ASP A 321 20.52 24.71 36.97
C ASP A 321 21.72 23.99 36.33
N THR A 322 21.68 23.78 35.02
CA THR A 322 22.79 23.21 34.24
C THR A 322 23.04 24.06 33.00
N SER A 323 24.28 24.47 32.79
CA SER A 323 24.69 25.26 31.62
C SER A 323 25.89 24.62 30.91
N LEU A 324 25.88 24.68 29.58
CA LEU A 324 27.00 24.24 28.74
C LEU A 324 27.69 25.48 28.16
N VAL A 325 29.01 25.54 28.32
CA VAL A 325 29.87 26.61 27.78
C VAL A 325 30.90 25.98 26.85
N CYS A 326 31.17 26.61 25.73
CA CYS A 326 32.19 26.13 24.80
C CYS A 326 33.57 26.64 25.21
N GLU A 327 34.62 25.84 25.01
CA GLU A 327 35.98 26.24 25.37
C GLU A 327 36.37 27.56 24.69
N GLY A 328 36.66 28.59 25.49
CA GLY A 328 36.95 29.94 25.01
C GLY A 328 35.80 30.95 25.14
N ASP A 329 34.57 30.47 25.38
CA ASP A 329 33.41 31.31 25.67
C ASP A 329 33.28 31.63 27.16
N GLU A 330 32.49 32.67 27.47
CA GLU A 330 32.21 33.13 28.82
C GLU A 330 30.72 33.04 29.13
N LEU A 331 30.36 32.50 30.31
CA LEU A 331 29.00 32.54 30.86
C LEU A 331 28.91 33.60 31.96
N ILE A 332 27.88 34.43 31.91
CA ILE A 332 27.62 35.47 32.90
C ILE A 332 26.48 35.01 33.80
N LEU A 333 26.76 34.85 35.09
CA LEU A 333 25.81 34.56 36.15
C LEU A 333 25.46 35.89 36.84
N ASP A 334 24.19 36.27 36.87
CA ASP A 334 23.73 37.56 37.39
C ASP A 334 22.68 37.35 38.48
N ALA A 335 23.05 37.65 39.73
CA ALA A 335 22.19 37.56 40.90
C ALA A 335 21.53 38.92 41.25
N SER A 336 21.81 40.00 40.51
CA SER A 336 21.48 41.39 40.90
C SER A 336 20.00 41.68 41.15
N ALA A 337 19.10 40.83 40.66
CA ALA A 337 17.65 40.94 40.90
C ALA A 337 17.20 40.33 42.24
N ALA A 338 18.06 39.60 42.94
CA ALA A 338 17.73 38.82 44.13
C ALA A 338 18.56 39.30 45.33
N GLY A 339 17.94 40.07 46.24
CA GLY A 339 18.56 40.52 47.48
C GLY A 339 19.49 41.73 47.35
N LEU A 340 20.13 42.10 48.47
CA LEU A 340 21.02 43.27 48.57
C LEU A 340 22.47 42.89 48.84
N GLU A 341 22.70 41.77 49.55
CA GLU A 341 24.01 41.21 49.85
C GLU A 341 24.19 39.87 49.14
N PHE A 342 25.38 39.62 48.60
CA PHE A 342 25.71 38.43 47.81
C PHE A 342 26.95 37.75 48.38
N LEU A 343 26.95 36.42 48.42
CA LEU A 343 28.10 35.60 48.79
C LEU A 343 28.19 34.39 47.86
N TRP A 344 29.20 34.37 47.01
CA TRP A 344 29.51 33.22 46.16
C TRP A 344 30.31 32.15 46.89
N GLU A 345 30.37 30.93 46.35
CA GLU A 345 31.09 29.81 46.97
C GLU A 345 32.61 30.03 47.08
N ASP A 346 33.18 30.96 46.31
CA ASP A 346 34.59 31.38 46.40
C ASP A 346 34.83 32.53 47.40
N GLY A 347 33.77 33.03 48.04
CA GLY A 347 33.80 34.13 49.00
C GLY A 347 33.71 35.52 48.38
N SER A 348 33.52 35.65 47.06
CA SER A 348 33.28 36.94 46.41
C SER A 348 31.86 37.46 46.68
N THR A 349 31.67 38.78 46.56
CA THR A 349 30.40 39.47 46.91
C THR A 349 29.85 40.34 45.79
N ASP A 350 30.43 40.25 44.59
CA ASP A 350 29.93 40.99 43.42
C ASP A 350 28.62 40.34 42.91
N PRO A 351 27.59 41.10 42.52
CA PRO A 351 26.31 40.55 42.08
C PRO A 351 26.39 39.81 40.73
N ILE A 352 27.46 40.01 39.97
CA ILE A 352 27.70 39.41 38.65
C ILE A 352 28.99 38.58 38.71
N ARG A 353 28.94 37.39 38.13
CA ARG A 353 30.09 36.50 38.02
C ARG A 353 30.25 35.92 36.62
N THR A 354 31.45 36.07 36.06
CA THR A 354 31.81 35.49 34.76
C THR A 354 32.56 34.17 34.98
N VAL A 355 32.12 33.11 34.31
CA VAL A 355 32.66 31.75 34.46
C VAL A 355 33.05 31.16 33.10
N THR A 356 34.21 30.50 33.06
CA THR A 356 34.83 29.89 31.86
C THR A 356 35.29 28.46 32.08
N SER A 357 35.14 27.93 33.30
CA SER A 357 35.63 26.61 33.70
C SER A 357 34.46 25.75 34.16
N ALA A 358 34.59 24.43 34.03
CA ALA A 358 33.58 23.52 34.54
C ALA A 358 33.59 23.49 36.08
N GLY A 359 32.41 23.45 36.69
CA GLY A 359 32.26 23.48 38.14
C GLY A 359 30.84 23.80 38.59
N ILE A 360 30.62 23.71 39.89
CA ILE A 360 29.37 24.13 40.54
C ILE A 360 29.60 25.54 41.09
N TYR A 361 28.76 26.47 40.66
CA TYR A 361 28.78 27.86 41.09
C TYR A 361 27.51 28.12 41.90
N ALA A 362 27.66 28.59 43.14
CA ALA A 362 26.55 28.80 44.05
C ALA A 362 26.60 30.20 44.65
N VAL A 363 25.44 30.84 44.77
CA VAL A 363 25.29 32.14 45.41
C VAL A 363 24.30 32.06 46.55
N THR A 364 24.67 32.62 47.68
CA THR A 364 23.75 32.97 48.76
C THR A 364 23.45 34.46 48.65
N VAL A 365 22.17 34.79 48.55
CA VAL A 365 21.68 36.17 48.58
C VAL A 365 21.00 36.44 49.90
N THR A 366 21.25 37.59 50.50
CA THR A 366 20.67 37.99 51.78
C THR A 366 20.05 39.37 51.65
N ASP A 367 18.88 39.55 52.25
CA ASP A 367 18.28 40.85 52.50
C ASP A 367 17.92 41.00 53.99
N GLU A 368 17.23 42.08 54.36
CA GLU A 368 16.87 42.38 55.75
C GLU A 368 15.93 41.34 56.39
N CYS A 369 15.25 40.52 55.58
CA CYS A 369 14.18 39.62 55.99
C CYS A 369 14.36 38.15 55.56
N GLY A 370 15.35 37.86 54.73
CA GLY A 370 15.38 36.62 53.97
C GLY A 370 16.76 36.18 53.51
N ILE A 371 16.84 34.90 53.17
CA ILE A 371 18.00 34.28 52.54
C ILE A 371 17.48 33.52 51.32
N GLY A 372 18.15 33.67 50.19
CA GLY A 372 17.96 32.87 48.99
C GLY A 372 19.25 32.18 48.63
N GLU A 373 19.15 30.99 48.07
CA GLU A 373 20.30 30.25 47.53
C GLU A 373 19.95 29.81 46.12
N ASP A 374 20.92 29.92 45.21
CA ASP A 374 20.83 29.30 43.90
C ASP A 374 22.18 28.71 43.49
N GLN A 375 22.15 27.69 42.64
CA GLN A 375 23.35 27.04 42.12
C GLN A 375 23.18 26.64 40.65
N VAL A 376 24.28 26.74 39.90
CA VAL A 376 24.38 26.25 38.53
C VAL A 376 25.58 25.32 38.39
N GLU A 377 25.37 24.16 37.76
CA GLU A 377 26.44 23.29 37.32
C GLU A 377 26.83 23.64 35.87
N VAL A 378 28.06 24.09 35.70
CA VAL A 378 28.62 24.47 34.40
C VAL A 378 29.48 23.35 33.87
N TYR A 379 29.16 22.90 32.66
CA TYR A 379 29.96 21.98 31.87
C TYR A 379 30.70 22.77 30.79
N VAL A 380 31.97 22.43 30.56
CA VAL A 380 32.75 22.99 29.45
C VAL A 380 32.96 21.90 28.41
N GLN A 381 32.59 22.17 27.17
CA GLN A 381 32.78 21.28 26.03
C GLN A 381 33.66 21.95 24.96
N ILE A 382 34.47 21.15 24.29
CA ILE A 382 35.26 21.59 23.14
C ILE A 382 34.43 21.44 21.86
N GLU A 383 34.71 22.25 20.83
CA GLU A 383 34.19 21.98 19.48
C GLU A 383 34.49 20.53 19.06
N PRO A 384 33.61 19.89 18.28
CA PRO A 384 33.81 18.50 17.92
C PRO A 384 35.11 18.37 17.10
N PRO A 385 35.98 17.38 17.41
CA PRO A 385 37.19 17.11 16.62
C PRO A 385 36.84 16.92 15.16
N SER A 386 37.74 17.34 14.26
CA SER A 386 37.61 17.07 12.82
C SER A 386 37.38 15.59 12.56
N VAL A 387 36.37 15.28 11.75
CA VAL A 387 36.10 13.93 11.24
C VAL A 387 36.79 13.76 9.88
N GLU A 388 37.41 12.60 9.65
CA GLU A 388 38.15 12.27 8.43
C GLU A 388 37.89 10.80 8.11
N LEU A 389 37.09 10.54 7.09
CA LEU A 389 36.73 9.22 6.61
C LEU A 389 37.74 8.66 5.60
N GLY A 390 38.66 9.50 5.10
CA GLY A 390 39.72 9.16 4.15
C GLY A 390 39.40 9.50 2.70
N ASP A 391 40.37 9.24 1.81
CA ASP A 391 40.23 9.41 0.36
C ASP A 391 39.21 8.43 -0.25
N ASP A 392 38.72 8.72 -1.46
CA ASP A 392 37.85 7.83 -2.24
C ASP A 392 38.44 6.41 -2.39
N VAL A 393 37.61 5.39 -2.18
CA VAL A 393 38.05 3.99 -2.12
C VAL A 393 37.42 3.14 -3.22
N LEU A 394 38.26 2.29 -3.81
CA LEU A 394 37.87 1.30 -4.82
C LEU A 394 38.00 -0.10 -4.18
N LEU A 395 36.88 -0.84 -4.06
CA LEU A 395 36.79 -2.12 -3.35
C LEU A 395 36.42 -3.28 -4.29
N CYS A 396 36.81 -4.49 -3.93
CA CYS A 396 36.43 -5.71 -4.65
C CYS A 396 35.15 -6.33 -4.08
N THR A 397 34.40 -7.07 -4.89
CA THR A 397 33.18 -7.75 -4.45
C THR A 397 33.45 -8.64 -3.24
N GLY A 398 32.69 -8.46 -2.17
CA GLY A 398 32.82 -9.22 -0.92
C GLY A 398 33.82 -8.66 0.09
N GLU A 399 34.63 -7.65 -0.28
CA GLU A 399 35.32 -6.83 0.70
C GLU A 399 34.31 -5.97 1.47
N THR A 400 34.66 -5.61 2.70
CA THR A 400 33.84 -4.76 3.56
C THR A 400 34.68 -3.62 4.04
N LEU A 401 34.15 -2.40 3.96
CA LEU A 401 34.77 -1.22 4.53
C LEU A 401 33.91 -0.73 5.70
N LEU A 402 34.53 -0.66 6.88
CA LEU A 402 33.94 -0.03 8.05
C LEU A 402 34.46 1.41 8.11
N LEU A 403 33.58 2.37 7.89
CA LEU A 403 33.87 3.77 8.15
C LEU A 403 33.74 4.02 9.64
N ASP A 404 34.72 4.69 10.23
CA ASP A 404 34.75 5.01 11.65
C ASP A 404 34.84 6.53 11.82
N ALA A 405 33.74 7.14 12.23
CA ALA A 405 33.65 8.55 12.53
C ALA A 405 33.83 8.84 14.02
N ASP A 406 34.14 7.83 14.85
CA ASP A 406 34.12 7.97 16.30
C ASP A 406 35.17 8.98 16.78
N ASN A 407 34.69 10.09 17.32
CA ASN A 407 35.50 11.09 18.01
C ASN A 407 35.28 11.08 19.54
N GLY A 408 34.43 10.17 20.03
CA GLY A 408 34.16 9.92 21.45
C GLY A 408 33.33 10.98 22.18
N ILE A 409 32.95 12.09 21.55
CA ILE A 409 32.33 13.24 22.24
C ILE A 409 31.13 13.88 21.49
N ALA A 410 30.68 13.28 20.39
CA ALA A 410 29.65 13.85 19.53
C ALA A 410 28.55 12.86 19.15
N PHE A 411 27.46 13.40 18.60
CA PHE A 411 26.40 12.68 17.93
C PHE A 411 26.70 12.59 16.43
N TYR A 412 26.35 11.46 15.83
CA TYR A 412 26.61 11.16 14.43
C TYR A 412 25.29 11.14 13.66
N GLU A 413 25.30 11.65 12.44
CA GLU A 413 24.22 11.48 11.48
C GLU A 413 24.82 11.12 10.12
N TRP A 414 24.57 9.88 9.70
CA TRP A 414 24.98 9.40 8.39
C TRP A 414 23.95 9.78 7.33
N GLN A 415 24.33 9.71 6.06
CA GLN A 415 23.48 9.99 4.90
C GLN A 415 22.16 9.20 4.84
N ASN A 416 22.05 8.07 5.57
CA ASN A 416 20.82 7.28 5.69
C ASN A 416 19.99 7.59 6.95
N GLY A 417 20.38 8.59 7.74
CA GLY A 417 19.76 8.98 9.02
C GLY A 417 20.15 8.10 10.22
N SER A 418 21.15 7.21 10.08
CA SER A 418 21.64 6.41 11.21
C SER A 418 22.61 7.20 12.10
N SER A 419 22.68 6.81 13.38
CA SER A 419 23.43 7.55 14.41
C SER A 419 24.54 6.76 15.11
N ALA A 420 24.96 5.63 14.52
CA ALA A 420 26.08 4.86 15.04
C ALA A 420 27.41 5.57 14.74
N PRO A 421 28.45 5.47 15.59
CA PRO A 421 29.76 6.06 15.32
C PRO A 421 30.46 5.43 14.10
N THR A 422 30.09 4.20 13.74
CA THR A 422 30.66 3.47 12.61
C THR A 422 29.60 3.13 11.57
N PHE A 423 29.98 3.11 10.30
CA PHE A 423 29.10 2.73 9.19
C PHE A 423 29.72 1.61 8.34
N ASN A 424 28.98 0.53 8.14
CA ASN A 424 29.43 -0.57 7.29
C ASN A 424 29.00 -0.37 5.84
N VAL A 425 29.97 -0.16 4.95
CA VAL A 425 29.74 0.07 3.52
C VAL A 425 29.51 -1.26 2.82
N THR A 426 28.35 -1.39 2.17
CA THR A 426 27.92 -2.64 1.50
C THR A 426 27.60 -2.49 0.02
N SER A 427 27.59 -1.25 -0.50
CA SER A 427 27.32 -0.96 -1.91
C SER A 427 28.08 0.29 -2.38
N THR A 428 28.23 0.43 -3.70
CA THR A 428 28.75 1.66 -4.31
C THR A 428 27.88 2.88 -3.97
N GLY A 429 28.50 4.02 -3.65
CA GLY A 429 27.81 5.27 -3.38
C GLY A 429 28.65 6.31 -2.65
N ASP A 430 28.05 7.48 -2.40
CA ASP A 430 28.62 8.53 -1.58
C ASP A 430 28.22 8.32 -0.11
N TYR A 431 29.22 8.33 0.76
CA TYR A 431 29.07 8.16 2.20
C TYR A 431 29.50 9.45 2.87
N ALA A 432 28.59 10.03 3.66
CA ALA A 432 28.83 11.27 4.37
C ALA A 432 28.35 11.13 5.81
N VAL A 433 29.07 11.78 6.73
CA VAL A 433 28.72 11.85 8.13
C VAL A 433 28.76 13.30 8.60
N THR A 434 27.70 13.71 9.30
CA THR A 434 27.65 14.96 10.05
C THR A 434 27.88 14.62 11.53
N VAL A 435 28.83 15.30 12.16
CA VAL A 435 29.22 15.07 13.55
C VAL A 435 28.99 16.35 14.35
N THR A 436 28.07 16.27 15.31
CA THR A 436 27.57 17.44 16.05
C THR A 436 27.70 17.23 17.55
N ASN A 437 28.18 18.25 18.26
CA ASN A 437 28.09 18.32 19.72
C ASN A 437 27.50 19.68 20.14
N GLY A 438 27.45 19.97 21.45
CA GLY A 438 26.85 21.21 21.95
C GLY A 438 27.58 22.50 21.54
N CYS A 439 28.76 22.39 20.94
CA CYS A 439 29.62 23.51 20.55
C CYS A 439 29.81 23.70 19.05
N GLY A 440 29.41 22.74 18.21
CA GLY A 440 29.61 22.88 16.77
C GLY A 440 29.20 21.67 15.96
N THR A 441 29.44 21.75 14.66
CA THR A 441 29.19 20.67 13.69
C THR A 441 30.31 20.63 12.68
N VAL A 442 30.83 19.43 12.41
CA VAL A 442 31.81 19.13 11.36
C VAL A 442 31.26 18.02 10.45
N GLU A 443 31.68 18.01 9.20
CA GLU A 443 31.20 17.06 8.19
C GLU A 443 32.37 16.53 7.36
N ASP A 444 32.24 15.30 6.88
CA ASP A 444 33.14 14.73 5.89
C ASP A 444 32.42 13.71 4.99
N ALA A 445 32.95 13.50 3.78
CA ALA A 445 32.36 12.61 2.78
C ALA A 445 33.40 11.97 1.87
N LEU A 446 33.15 10.73 1.46
CA LEU A 446 33.95 10.01 0.47
C LEU A 446 33.08 9.18 -0.49
N ASN A 447 33.62 8.89 -1.66
CA ASN A 447 33.00 7.98 -2.63
C ASN A 447 33.58 6.57 -2.51
N VAL A 448 32.70 5.57 -2.38
CA VAL A 448 33.10 4.16 -2.45
C VAL A 448 32.57 3.56 -3.74
N THR A 449 33.47 2.97 -4.53
CA THR A 449 33.12 2.26 -5.77
C THR A 449 33.55 0.79 -5.70
N TYR A 450 32.58 -0.12 -5.74
CA TYR A 450 32.86 -1.56 -5.91
C TYR A 450 33.15 -1.88 -7.37
N VAL A 451 34.24 -2.60 -7.61
CA VAL A 451 34.57 -3.20 -8.91
C VAL A 451 33.71 -4.45 -9.11
N PRO A 452 32.86 -4.49 -10.16
CA PRO A 452 32.08 -5.69 -10.46
C PRO A 452 32.98 -6.88 -10.79
N ASP A 453 32.53 -8.09 -10.41
CA ASP A 453 33.20 -9.34 -10.79
C ASP A 453 33.31 -9.48 -12.31
N LEU A 454 34.48 -9.90 -12.78
CA LEU A 454 34.74 -10.12 -14.19
C LEU A 454 34.05 -11.42 -14.65
N GLN A 455 32.88 -11.29 -15.25
CA GLN A 455 32.18 -12.41 -15.87
C GLN A 455 32.66 -12.62 -17.32
N LEU A 456 33.78 -13.36 -17.49
CA LEU A 456 34.27 -13.75 -18.80
C LEU A 456 33.75 -15.13 -19.21
N SER A 457 32.96 -15.19 -20.28
CA SER A 457 32.48 -16.45 -20.87
C SER A 457 32.81 -16.50 -22.35
N LEU A 458 34.01 -16.99 -22.67
CA LEU A 458 34.41 -17.30 -24.05
C LEU A 458 34.14 -18.79 -24.33
N ALA A 459 33.65 -19.09 -25.53
CA ALA A 459 33.59 -20.47 -26.00
C ALA A 459 35.01 -20.96 -26.32
N GLY A 460 35.33 -22.22 -26.04
CA GLY A 460 36.64 -22.79 -26.37
C GLY A 460 36.93 -22.85 -27.88
N GLN A 461 35.87 -22.84 -28.71
CA GLN A 461 35.98 -22.80 -30.16
C GLN A 461 34.81 -22.03 -30.79
N TYR A 462 35.12 -21.17 -31.76
CA TYR A 462 34.18 -20.48 -32.65
C TYR A 462 34.38 -20.98 -34.08
N VAL A 463 33.29 -21.15 -34.83
CA VAL A 463 33.32 -21.45 -36.26
C VAL A 463 32.96 -20.18 -37.02
N LEU A 464 33.83 -19.74 -37.94
CA LEU A 464 33.59 -18.60 -38.81
C LEU A 464 33.52 -19.09 -40.25
N CYS A 465 32.52 -18.64 -40.99
CA CYS A 465 32.38 -18.92 -42.40
C CYS A 465 33.03 -17.80 -43.24
N GLN A 466 33.23 -18.05 -44.52
CA GLN A 466 33.87 -17.08 -45.40
C GLN A 466 33.09 -15.74 -45.44
N GLY A 467 33.73 -14.66 -44.98
CA GLY A 467 33.13 -13.32 -44.92
C GLY A 467 32.53 -12.96 -43.57
N ASP A 468 32.46 -13.90 -42.61
CA ASP A 468 32.05 -13.61 -41.24
C ASP A 468 33.11 -12.82 -40.48
N THR A 469 32.69 -12.14 -39.42
CA THR A 469 33.58 -11.46 -38.47
C THR A 469 33.17 -11.83 -37.05
N LEU A 470 34.05 -12.50 -36.31
CA LEU A 470 33.86 -12.75 -34.88
C LEU A 470 34.18 -11.48 -34.10
N THR A 471 33.21 -10.97 -33.35
CA THR A 471 33.41 -9.82 -32.44
C THR A 471 33.45 -10.32 -31.01
N ILE A 472 34.54 -10.04 -30.30
CA ILE A 472 34.71 -10.29 -28.87
C ILE A 472 34.73 -8.93 -28.16
N ASP A 473 33.70 -8.67 -27.37
CA ASP A 473 33.54 -7.43 -26.59
C ASP A 473 33.72 -7.75 -25.10
N LEU A 474 34.83 -7.28 -24.55
CA LEU A 474 35.20 -7.45 -23.14
C LEU A 474 35.21 -6.10 -22.40
N GLU A 475 34.66 -5.04 -23.00
CA GLU A 475 34.77 -3.68 -22.45
C GLU A 475 34.20 -3.57 -21.03
N SER A 476 35.07 -3.18 -20.10
CA SER A 476 34.78 -2.91 -18.70
C SER A 476 35.60 -1.70 -18.22
N PRO A 477 34.99 -0.77 -17.46
CA PRO A 477 35.59 0.53 -17.10
C PRO A 477 36.84 0.45 -16.19
N PHE A 478 37.09 -0.70 -15.56
CA PHE A 478 38.24 -0.92 -14.67
C PHE A 478 39.22 -1.97 -15.21
N ALA A 479 38.99 -2.49 -16.42
CA ALA A 479 39.78 -3.59 -16.95
C ALA A 479 40.82 -3.10 -17.96
N THR A 480 41.98 -3.75 -17.92
CA THR A 480 43.03 -3.65 -18.94
C THR A 480 43.17 -5.00 -19.63
N TYR A 481 43.48 -4.98 -20.92
CA TYR A 481 43.50 -6.18 -21.77
C TYR A 481 44.91 -6.40 -22.30
N GLN A 482 45.30 -7.67 -22.36
CA GLN A 482 46.51 -8.08 -23.05
C GLN A 482 46.19 -9.31 -23.90
N TRP A 483 46.09 -9.08 -25.20
CA TRP A 483 45.88 -10.13 -26.19
C TRP A 483 47.22 -10.78 -26.58
N ALA A 484 47.17 -12.06 -26.96
CA ALA A 484 48.36 -12.83 -27.38
C ALA A 484 49.08 -12.22 -28.60
N ASP A 485 48.38 -11.44 -29.42
CA ASP A 485 48.93 -10.70 -30.56
C ASP A 485 49.49 -9.32 -30.20
N GLY A 486 49.46 -8.94 -28.92
CA GLY A 486 50.00 -7.69 -28.38
C GLY A 486 49.02 -6.52 -28.36
N SER A 487 47.76 -6.69 -28.77
CA SER A 487 46.72 -5.66 -28.64
C SER A 487 46.28 -5.48 -27.18
N ASP A 488 45.82 -4.26 -26.85
CA ASP A 488 45.28 -3.85 -25.56
C ASP A 488 43.81 -3.38 -25.62
N ALA A 489 43.13 -3.58 -26.75
CA ALA A 489 41.75 -3.16 -26.94
C ALA A 489 40.74 -4.09 -26.24
N GLY A 490 39.71 -3.53 -25.59
CA GLY A 490 38.61 -4.30 -24.98
C GLY A 490 37.64 -4.91 -25.99
N LEU A 491 37.49 -4.27 -27.16
CA LEU A 491 36.71 -4.76 -28.30
C LEU A 491 37.65 -5.27 -29.40
N ARG A 492 37.44 -6.50 -29.84
CA ARG A 492 38.22 -7.14 -30.90
C ARG A 492 37.35 -7.75 -31.98
N GLN A 493 37.84 -7.67 -33.22
CA GLN A 493 37.24 -8.31 -34.39
C GLN A 493 38.25 -9.25 -35.04
N PHE A 494 37.80 -10.45 -35.42
CA PHE A 494 38.59 -11.48 -36.07
C PHE A 494 37.92 -11.89 -37.38
N THR A 495 38.68 -11.86 -38.48
CA THR A 495 38.23 -12.20 -39.84
C THR A 495 38.92 -13.45 -40.40
N ASP A 496 39.90 -13.98 -39.68
CA ASP A 496 40.69 -15.16 -40.04
C ASP A 496 40.68 -16.16 -38.88
N GLY A 497 40.99 -17.42 -39.16
CA GLY A 497 41.11 -18.45 -38.14
C GLY A 497 42.43 -18.39 -37.36
N GLY A 498 42.48 -19.05 -36.22
CA GLY A 498 43.67 -19.14 -35.37
C GLY A 498 43.36 -19.33 -33.90
N ASP A 499 44.42 -19.52 -33.11
CA ASP A 499 44.32 -19.56 -31.66
C ASP A 499 44.48 -18.15 -31.10
N HIS A 500 43.58 -17.76 -30.22
CA HIS A 500 43.54 -16.46 -29.59
C HIS A 500 43.52 -16.63 -28.07
N ALA A 501 44.20 -15.75 -27.36
CA ALA A 501 44.14 -15.69 -25.92
C ALA A 501 44.14 -14.24 -25.46
N VAL A 502 43.44 -14.00 -24.35
CA VAL A 502 43.36 -12.69 -23.71
C VAL A 502 43.56 -12.86 -22.21
N THR A 503 44.37 -11.97 -21.64
CA THR A 503 44.43 -11.77 -20.19
C THR A 503 43.75 -10.44 -19.88
N VAL A 504 42.72 -10.50 -19.05
CA VAL A 504 41.97 -9.33 -18.57
C VAL A 504 42.36 -9.11 -17.12
N THR A 505 42.84 -7.91 -16.82
CA THR A 505 43.29 -7.53 -15.48
C THR A 505 42.43 -6.37 -14.97
N THR A 506 41.74 -6.58 -13.86
CA THR A 506 41.09 -5.53 -13.07
C THR A 506 41.95 -5.24 -11.82
N PRO A 507 41.67 -4.17 -11.05
CA PRO A 507 42.30 -3.97 -9.74
C PRO A 507 42.11 -5.14 -8.77
N CYS A 508 41.06 -5.95 -8.96
CA CYS A 508 40.63 -7.01 -8.05
C CYS A 508 41.07 -8.40 -8.45
N GLU A 509 41.17 -8.67 -9.75
CA GLU A 509 41.44 -10.01 -10.26
C GLU A 509 42.12 -9.99 -11.62
N THR A 510 42.66 -11.14 -11.99
CA THR A 510 43.21 -11.39 -13.33
C THR A 510 42.63 -12.69 -13.85
N PHE A 511 42.03 -12.62 -15.03
CA PHE A 511 41.46 -13.78 -15.71
C PHE A 511 42.12 -13.96 -17.07
N SER A 512 42.49 -15.20 -17.39
CA SER A 512 43.03 -15.56 -18.70
C SER A 512 42.11 -16.59 -19.35
N ALA A 513 41.80 -16.37 -20.63
CA ALA A 513 41.08 -17.32 -21.45
C ALA A 513 41.72 -17.45 -22.82
N ASP A 514 41.63 -18.65 -23.37
CA ASP A 514 42.00 -18.99 -24.72
C ASP A 514 40.80 -19.56 -25.49
N PHE A 515 40.76 -19.30 -26.79
CA PHE A 515 39.78 -19.86 -27.71
C PHE A 515 40.39 -20.03 -29.10
N SER A 516 39.80 -20.92 -29.88
CA SER A 516 40.19 -21.12 -31.28
C SER A 516 39.09 -20.61 -32.22
N ALA A 517 39.48 -19.93 -33.29
CA ALA A 517 38.61 -19.56 -34.40
C ALA A 517 38.89 -20.50 -35.58
N LEU A 518 37.94 -21.37 -35.90
CA LEU A 518 38.02 -22.24 -37.08
C LEU A 518 37.35 -21.55 -38.27
N PHE A 519 38.16 -21.11 -39.22
CA PHE A 519 37.67 -20.51 -40.46
C PHE A 519 37.40 -21.59 -41.52
N LEU A 520 36.14 -21.67 -41.97
CA LEU A 520 35.69 -22.58 -43.02
C LEU A 520 35.51 -21.82 -44.33
N ILE A 521 36.11 -22.33 -45.40
CA ILE A 521 35.92 -21.83 -46.77
C ILE A 521 34.74 -22.58 -47.38
N ASP A 522 33.86 -21.86 -48.07
CA ASP A 522 32.69 -22.44 -48.72
C ASP A 522 33.14 -23.46 -49.80
N PRO A 523 32.73 -24.73 -49.70
CA PRO A 523 33.02 -25.70 -50.75
C PRO A 523 32.17 -25.40 -51.99
N LYS A 524 32.73 -25.64 -53.16
CA LYS A 524 32.00 -25.50 -54.43
C LYS A 524 31.29 -26.81 -54.77
N LEU A 525 29.96 -26.79 -54.82
CA LEU A 525 29.16 -27.91 -55.34
C LEU A 525 29.26 -27.99 -56.88
N ASP A 526 29.59 -29.17 -57.40
CA ASP A 526 29.67 -29.47 -58.82
C ASP A 526 29.19 -30.91 -59.04
N LEU A 527 28.07 -31.09 -59.76
CA LEU A 527 27.50 -32.40 -60.07
C LEU A 527 27.99 -32.96 -61.43
N GLY A 528 28.87 -32.22 -62.13
CA GLY A 528 29.30 -32.52 -63.48
C GLY A 528 28.38 -31.92 -64.56
N PRO A 529 28.71 -32.10 -65.84
CA PRO A 529 27.90 -31.61 -66.97
C PRO A 529 26.68 -32.52 -67.22
N ASP A 530 25.68 -31.96 -67.90
CA ASP A 530 24.53 -32.72 -68.41
C ASP A 530 24.99 -33.94 -69.21
N THR A 531 24.34 -35.09 -68.95
CA THR A 531 24.84 -36.40 -69.40
C THR A 531 23.76 -37.17 -70.16
N LEU A 532 24.12 -37.74 -71.32
CA LEU A 532 23.29 -38.69 -72.07
C LEU A 532 23.73 -40.12 -71.73
N LEU A 533 22.81 -40.96 -71.26
CA LEU A 533 23.07 -42.37 -70.91
C LEU A 533 22.47 -43.34 -71.93
N CYS A 534 23.16 -44.46 -72.15
CA CYS A 534 22.65 -45.57 -72.94
C CYS A 534 21.69 -46.47 -72.12
N PRO A 535 20.79 -47.22 -72.76
CA PRO A 535 19.92 -48.17 -72.07
C PRO A 535 20.69 -49.14 -71.18
N GLY A 536 20.47 -49.07 -69.87
CA GLY A 536 21.12 -49.93 -68.86
C GLY A 536 22.36 -49.33 -68.20
N ASP A 537 22.85 -48.19 -68.67
CA ASP A 537 23.94 -47.45 -68.02
C ASP A 537 23.43 -46.70 -66.79
N THR A 538 24.33 -46.51 -65.82
CA THR A 538 24.07 -45.77 -64.58
C THR A 538 25.12 -44.68 -64.37
N LEU A 539 24.73 -43.53 -63.85
CA LEU A 539 25.64 -42.46 -63.41
C LEU A 539 25.70 -42.40 -61.89
N PHE A 540 26.91 -42.35 -61.33
CA PHE A 540 27.14 -42.26 -59.87
C PHE A 540 27.53 -40.84 -59.49
N LEU A 541 26.70 -40.17 -58.70
CA LEU A 541 26.92 -38.82 -58.20
C LEU A 541 27.45 -38.88 -56.76
N ASP A 542 28.64 -38.34 -56.52
CA ASP A 542 29.28 -38.22 -55.21
C ASP A 542 30.00 -36.86 -55.11
N PRO A 543 29.33 -35.82 -54.57
CA PRO A 543 29.93 -34.50 -54.39
C PRO A 543 31.04 -34.46 -53.34
N ALA A 544 31.11 -35.46 -52.44
CA ALA A 544 32.06 -35.53 -51.33
C ALA A 544 32.16 -34.26 -50.44
N ILE A 545 31.07 -33.48 -50.32
CA ILE A 545 30.99 -32.28 -49.48
C ILE A 545 30.31 -32.65 -48.14
N PRO A 546 30.98 -32.49 -46.99
CA PRO A 546 30.35 -32.74 -45.69
C PRO A 546 29.14 -31.82 -45.45
N GLY A 547 27.98 -32.41 -45.15
CA GLY A 547 26.75 -31.69 -44.86
C GLY A 547 25.54 -32.61 -44.82
N ASP A 548 24.36 -32.03 -44.62
CA ASP A 548 23.08 -32.72 -44.72
C ASP A 548 22.56 -32.65 -46.15
N TYR A 549 22.33 -33.82 -46.76
CA TYR A 549 21.95 -33.94 -48.17
C TYR A 549 20.43 -34.01 -48.34
N LEU A 550 19.93 -33.42 -49.42
CA LEU A 550 18.54 -33.55 -49.88
C LEU A 550 18.50 -33.58 -51.41
N TRP A 551 18.20 -34.75 -51.97
CA TRP A 551 18.00 -34.94 -53.40
C TRP A 551 16.56 -34.64 -53.83
N GLN A 552 16.33 -34.49 -55.14
CA GLN A 552 15.01 -34.23 -55.73
C GLN A 552 13.94 -35.29 -55.40
N ASP A 553 14.36 -36.52 -55.07
CA ASP A 553 13.47 -37.63 -54.69
C ASP A 553 13.17 -37.67 -53.18
N GLY A 554 13.71 -36.71 -52.42
CA GLY A 554 13.59 -36.61 -50.97
C GLY A 554 14.59 -37.48 -50.21
N SER A 555 15.52 -38.17 -50.89
CA SER A 555 16.56 -38.94 -50.23
C SER A 555 17.66 -38.05 -49.63
N ASN A 556 18.30 -38.55 -48.58
CA ASN A 556 19.32 -37.83 -47.81
C ASN A 556 20.69 -38.53 -47.78
N GLN A 557 20.93 -39.41 -48.76
CA GLN A 557 22.19 -40.12 -48.86
C GLN A 557 23.26 -39.20 -49.48
N PRO A 558 24.55 -39.33 -49.07
CA PRO A 558 25.62 -38.50 -49.62
C PRO A 558 25.91 -38.79 -51.10
N THR A 559 25.41 -39.89 -51.65
CA THR A 559 25.58 -40.30 -53.04
C THR A 559 24.25 -40.73 -53.65
N LEU A 560 24.14 -40.59 -54.98
CA LEU A 560 22.98 -41.01 -55.75
C LEU A 560 23.39 -41.77 -57.01
N THR A 561 22.76 -42.92 -57.27
CA THR A 561 22.93 -43.67 -58.52
C THR A 561 21.75 -43.40 -59.43
N VAL A 562 22.00 -42.65 -60.51
CA VAL A 562 21.05 -42.31 -61.55
C VAL A 562 20.85 -43.50 -62.48
N THR A 563 19.61 -43.97 -62.61
CA THR A 563 19.23 -45.15 -63.42
C THR A 563 18.19 -44.84 -64.50
N GLY A 564 17.74 -43.59 -64.60
CA GLY A 564 16.76 -43.15 -65.59
C GLY A 564 16.87 -41.65 -65.89
N PRO A 565 16.21 -41.16 -66.95
CA PRO A 565 16.29 -39.77 -67.35
C PRO A 565 15.54 -38.85 -66.38
N GLY A 566 16.01 -37.62 -66.25
CA GLY A 566 15.39 -36.58 -65.45
C GLY A 566 16.37 -35.50 -65.01
N LEU A 567 15.81 -34.43 -64.45
CA LEU A 567 16.58 -33.40 -63.76
C LEU A 567 16.85 -33.84 -62.32
N TYR A 568 18.12 -33.96 -61.97
CA TYR A 568 18.56 -34.33 -60.63
C TYR A 568 19.05 -33.08 -59.93
N THR A 569 18.41 -32.71 -58.83
CA THR A 569 18.78 -31.53 -58.03
C THR A 569 19.25 -31.98 -56.65
N LEU A 570 20.31 -31.35 -56.16
CA LEU A 570 20.84 -31.59 -54.83
C LEU A 570 20.90 -30.29 -54.04
N GLU A 571 20.44 -30.35 -52.80
CA GLU A 571 20.70 -29.38 -51.76
C GLU A 571 21.62 -30.01 -50.70
N ILE A 572 22.71 -29.33 -50.34
CA ILE A 572 23.59 -29.71 -49.22
C ILE A 572 23.60 -28.56 -48.22
N ALA A 573 23.05 -28.79 -47.02
CA ALA A 573 23.20 -27.87 -45.90
C ALA A 573 24.54 -28.16 -45.20
N THR A 574 25.50 -27.25 -45.36
CA THR A 574 26.77 -27.28 -44.63
C THR A 574 26.63 -26.53 -43.30
N VAL A 575 27.71 -26.53 -42.50
CA VAL A 575 27.78 -25.70 -41.28
C VAL A 575 27.65 -24.20 -41.59
N CYS A 576 28.02 -23.78 -42.80
CA CYS A 576 28.13 -22.37 -43.18
C CYS A 576 27.03 -21.86 -44.11
N ASN A 577 26.55 -22.71 -45.00
CA ASN A 577 25.67 -22.30 -46.07
C ASN A 577 24.88 -23.49 -46.63
N VAL A 578 23.89 -23.19 -47.47
CA VAL A 578 23.16 -24.19 -48.25
C VAL A 578 23.62 -24.09 -49.69
N LEU A 579 24.16 -25.18 -50.22
CA LEU A 579 24.61 -25.30 -51.60
C LEU A 579 23.53 -26.00 -52.42
N THR A 580 23.19 -25.45 -53.59
CA THR A 580 22.24 -26.05 -54.52
C THR A 580 22.89 -26.27 -55.88
N GLY A 581 22.66 -27.44 -56.49
CA GLY A 581 23.15 -27.76 -57.83
C GLY A 581 22.20 -28.70 -58.56
N ASP A 582 22.29 -28.72 -59.89
CA ASP A 582 21.49 -29.57 -60.75
C ASP A 582 22.33 -30.19 -61.86
N ILE A 583 21.86 -31.33 -62.38
CA ILE A 583 22.36 -32.01 -63.56
C ILE A 583 21.19 -32.61 -64.34
N ASP A 584 21.12 -32.35 -65.64
CA ASP A 584 20.12 -32.96 -66.52
C ASP A 584 20.68 -34.26 -67.11
N VAL A 585 19.95 -35.36 -66.89
CA VAL A 585 20.31 -36.68 -67.42
C VAL A 585 19.27 -37.11 -68.45
N THR A 586 19.73 -37.32 -69.67
CA THR A 586 18.88 -37.78 -70.79
C THR A 586 19.20 -39.24 -71.13
N TYR A 587 18.27 -39.94 -71.77
CA TYR A 587 18.42 -41.35 -72.16
C TYR A 587 18.27 -41.52 -73.66
N MET A 588 19.14 -42.34 -74.27
CA MET A 588 18.96 -42.73 -75.67
C MET A 588 17.83 -43.78 -75.78
N LEU A 589 16.91 -43.59 -76.72
CA LEU A 589 15.83 -44.56 -76.99
C LEU A 589 16.42 -45.90 -77.50
N PRO A 590 15.83 -47.05 -77.12
CA PRO A 590 16.26 -48.34 -77.64
C PRO A 590 15.91 -48.49 -79.14
N ILE A 591 16.66 -49.31 -79.87
CA ILE A 591 16.37 -49.67 -81.26
C ILE A 591 15.27 -50.74 -81.26
N ASP A 592 14.13 -50.49 -81.89
CA ASP A 592 12.97 -51.41 -82.00
C ASP A 592 12.66 -51.78 -83.46
N THR A 593 13.71 -52.01 -84.26
CA THR A 593 13.58 -52.34 -85.69
C THR A 593 13.07 -53.78 -85.87
N GLU A 594 12.05 -53.97 -86.72
CA GLU A 594 11.45 -55.27 -87.04
C GLU A 594 10.87 -55.25 -88.47
N LEU A 595 11.45 -56.03 -89.37
CA LEU A 595 11.08 -56.17 -90.78
C LEU A 595 9.85 -57.07 -90.97
N GLY A 596 9.44 -57.78 -89.93
CA GLY A 596 8.31 -58.70 -89.95
C GLY A 596 8.71 -60.13 -90.28
N ARG A 597 7.69 -61.01 -90.36
CA ARG A 597 7.91 -62.43 -90.63
C ARG A 597 8.21 -62.70 -92.10
N ASP A 598 8.93 -63.78 -92.34
CA ASP A 598 9.13 -64.36 -93.68
C ASP A 598 7.83 -64.45 -94.47
N THR A 599 7.87 -64.08 -95.75
CA THR A 599 6.67 -63.86 -96.57
C THR A 599 6.86 -64.30 -98.02
N PHE A 600 5.77 -64.30 -98.80
CA PHE A 600 5.78 -64.64 -100.23
C PHE A 600 5.65 -63.38 -101.10
N LEU A 601 6.35 -63.34 -102.22
CA LEU A 601 6.23 -62.28 -103.23
C LEU A 601 5.74 -62.85 -104.57
N CYS A 602 4.64 -62.30 -105.08
CA CYS A 602 4.11 -62.66 -106.38
C CYS A 602 4.70 -61.79 -107.51
N PRO A 603 4.83 -62.33 -108.73
CA PRO A 603 5.35 -61.56 -109.86
C PRO A 603 4.55 -60.27 -110.10
N GLY A 604 5.26 -59.13 -110.15
CA GLY A 604 4.69 -57.83 -110.51
C GLY A 604 4.17 -56.96 -109.34
N THR A 605 4.26 -57.44 -108.10
CA THR A 605 3.94 -56.63 -106.90
C THR A 605 5.20 -56.32 -106.11
N PRO A 606 5.60 -55.04 -105.89
CA PRO A 606 6.71 -54.71 -105.01
C PRO A 606 6.36 -54.94 -103.53
N PHE A 607 7.36 -55.25 -102.70
CA PHE A 607 7.24 -55.30 -101.24
C PHE A 607 8.06 -54.16 -100.61
N LEU A 608 7.50 -53.50 -99.60
CA LEU A 608 8.17 -52.42 -98.85
C LEU A 608 8.68 -52.98 -97.53
N LEU A 609 9.98 -52.96 -97.34
CA LEU A 609 10.65 -53.19 -96.07
C LEU A 609 10.73 -51.87 -95.31
N ASP A 610 10.27 -51.84 -94.07
CA ASP A 610 10.32 -50.68 -93.17
C ASP A 610 11.10 -51.06 -91.92
N ALA A 611 12.31 -50.53 -91.79
CA ALA A 611 13.18 -50.75 -90.63
C ALA A 611 13.12 -49.59 -89.62
N GLY A 612 12.23 -48.61 -89.83
CA GLY A 612 12.19 -47.37 -89.07
C GLY A 612 12.06 -47.56 -87.56
N THR A 613 12.78 -46.73 -86.80
CA THR A 613 12.70 -46.65 -85.33
C THR A 613 12.69 -45.18 -84.89
N GLU A 614 12.14 -44.91 -83.71
CA GLU A 614 12.10 -43.58 -83.09
C GLU A 614 13.47 -43.14 -82.53
N ALA A 615 14.41 -44.08 -82.36
CA ALA A 615 15.76 -43.78 -81.90
C ALA A 615 16.60 -43.07 -82.99
N PRO A 616 17.49 -42.13 -82.62
CA PRO A 616 18.42 -41.52 -83.57
C PRO A 616 19.47 -42.55 -84.02
N VAL A 617 19.28 -43.12 -85.21
CA VAL A 617 20.08 -44.23 -85.73
C VAL A 617 20.54 -43.99 -87.16
N THR A 618 21.46 -44.85 -87.61
CA THR A 618 21.86 -45.01 -89.01
C THR A 618 21.51 -46.40 -89.49
N TYR A 619 21.12 -46.53 -90.76
CA TYR A 619 20.73 -47.79 -91.39
C TYR A 619 21.79 -48.22 -92.39
N LEU A 620 22.02 -49.53 -92.51
CA LEU A 620 22.85 -50.13 -93.56
C LEU A 620 22.22 -51.46 -94.01
N TRP A 621 21.69 -51.48 -95.22
CA TRP A 621 21.14 -52.67 -95.85
C TRP A 621 22.23 -53.55 -96.48
N ASP A 622 21.91 -54.82 -96.77
CA ASP A 622 22.79 -55.79 -97.45
C ASP A 622 23.36 -55.28 -98.78
N ASN A 623 22.66 -54.37 -99.47
CA ASN A 623 23.09 -53.79 -100.73
C ASN A 623 23.83 -52.44 -100.59
N GLY A 624 24.05 -51.97 -99.36
CA GLY A 624 24.72 -50.72 -99.04
C GLY A 624 23.81 -49.48 -98.98
N GLU A 625 22.49 -49.64 -99.13
CA GLU A 625 21.55 -48.53 -98.92
C GLU A 625 21.49 -48.11 -97.44
N ILE A 626 21.17 -46.84 -97.19
CA ILE A 626 21.16 -46.22 -95.85
C ILE A 626 19.81 -45.60 -95.45
N SER A 627 18.77 -45.89 -96.23
CA SER A 627 17.39 -45.45 -95.98
C SER A 627 16.76 -46.31 -94.88
N ASP A 628 15.81 -45.76 -94.11
CA ASP A 628 15.00 -46.53 -93.15
C ASP A 628 14.05 -47.52 -93.85
N ARG A 629 13.74 -47.25 -95.12
CA ARG A 629 12.84 -48.04 -95.96
C ARG A 629 13.49 -48.49 -97.25
N ARG A 630 13.16 -49.69 -97.70
CA ARG A 630 13.64 -50.28 -98.96
C ARG A 630 12.53 -51.02 -99.71
N VAL A 631 12.42 -50.78 -101.01
CA VAL A 631 11.47 -51.50 -101.88
C VAL A 631 12.19 -52.62 -102.60
N VAL A 632 11.61 -53.82 -102.57
CA VAL A 632 12.16 -55.03 -103.18
C VAL A 632 11.19 -55.66 -104.17
N PHE A 633 11.73 -56.25 -105.24
CA PHE A 633 10.95 -56.78 -106.38
C PHE A 633 11.17 -58.27 -106.62
N ASP A 634 12.20 -58.85 -106.03
CA ASP A 634 12.59 -60.24 -106.22
C ASP A 634 12.56 -60.98 -104.87
N PRO A 635 12.29 -62.29 -104.87
CA PRO A 635 12.50 -63.13 -103.69
C PRO A 635 13.98 -63.17 -103.27
N GLY A 636 14.24 -63.22 -101.96
CA GLY A 636 15.57 -63.30 -101.38
C GLY A 636 15.58 -63.01 -99.87
N LEU A 637 16.75 -63.21 -99.26
CA LEU A 637 17.02 -62.83 -97.87
C LEU A 637 17.48 -61.37 -97.83
N TYR A 638 16.76 -60.53 -97.10
CA TYR A 638 17.08 -59.12 -96.90
C TYR A 638 17.54 -58.89 -95.46
N THR A 639 18.57 -58.06 -95.29
CA THR A 639 19.11 -57.75 -93.95
C THR A 639 19.36 -56.27 -93.79
N VAL A 640 19.00 -55.72 -92.64
CA VAL A 640 19.33 -54.34 -92.24
C VAL A 640 20.11 -54.34 -90.94
N THR A 641 21.19 -53.56 -90.90
CA THR A 641 21.91 -53.23 -89.67
C THR A 641 21.53 -51.82 -89.25
N VAL A 642 21.03 -51.66 -88.03
CA VAL A 642 20.61 -50.38 -87.45
C VAL A 642 21.53 -50.05 -86.29
N THR A 643 22.23 -48.91 -86.38
CA THR A 643 23.26 -48.51 -85.41
C THR A 643 22.92 -47.16 -84.78
N SER A 644 22.86 -47.12 -83.45
CA SER A 644 22.89 -45.90 -82.63
C SER A 644 24.29 -45.73 -82.02
N ASP A 645 24.52 -44.65 -81.26
CA ASP A 645 25.77 -44.50 -80.47
C ASP A 645 25.90 -45.60 -79.40
N CYS A 646 24.77 -46.08 -78.87
CA CYS A 646 24.72 -47.09 -77.80
C CYS A 646 24.73 -48.56 -78.23
N GLN A 647 24.15 -48.92 -79.38
CA GLN A 647 23.95 -50.31 -79.77
C GLN A 647 23.83 -50.47 -81.29
N THR A 648 24.08 -51.70 -81.76
CA THR A 648 23.87 -52.12 -83.14
C THR A 648 22.96 -53.35 -83.15
N VAL A 649 21.84 -53.26 -83.86
CA VAL A 649 20.87 -54.35 -84.04
C VAL A 649 20.87 -54.77 -85.50
N LEU A 650 20.76 -56.07 -85.75
CA LEU A 650 20.63 -56.64 -87.09
C LEU A 650 19.29 -57.34 -87.17
N ASP A 651 18.56 -57.08 -88.25
CA ASP A 651 17.30 -57.75 -88.52
C ASP A 651 17.24 -58.30 -89.96
N THR A 652 16.49 -59.38 -90.15
CA THR A 652 16.46 -60.17 -91.38
C THR A 652 15.04 -60.64 -91.72
N ILE A 653 14.70 -60.64 -93.02
CA ILE A 653 13.46 -61.21 -93.52
C ILE A 653 13.73 -62.04 -94.78
N ASP A 654 13.19 -63.26 -94.84
CA ASP A 654 13.24 -64.11 -96.03
C ASP A 654 11.96 -63.97 -96.85
N ILE A 655 12.12 -63.60 -98.13
CA ILE A 655 11.01 -63.44 -99.07
C ILE A 655 11.12 -64.54 -100.13
N VAL A 656 10.12 -65.40 -100.22
CA VAL A 656 10.09 -66.54 -101.17
C VAL A 656 9.12 -66.33 -102.35
N PRO A 657 9.34 -66.95 -103.52
CA PRO A 657 8.42 -66.84 -104.66
C PRO A 657 7.05 -67.45 -104.33
N CYS A 658 5.96 -66.80 -104.73
CA CYS A 658 4.61 -67.33 -104.51
C CYS A 658 4.24 -68.48 -105.49
N GLU A 659 3.47 -69.47 -105.01
CA GLU A 659 2.93 -70.60 -105.78
C GLU A 659 1.54 -70.27 -106.36
N ILE A 660 1.33 -70.49 -107.67
CA ILE A 660 0.05 -70.26 -108.38
C ILE A 660 -0.28 -71.51 -109.20
N CYS A 661 -1.49 -72.09 -109.02
CA CYS A 661 -1.91 -73.27 -109.79
C CYS A 661 -2.89 -72.92 -110.92
N GLN A 662 -2.66 -73.48 -112.12
CA GLN A 662 -3.51 -73.29 -113.29
C GLN A 662 -4.33 -74.56 -113.61
N VAL A 663 -5.63 -74.38 -113.86
CA VAL A 663 -6.55 -75.46 -114.29
C VAL A 663 -7.24 -75.08 -115.59
N TYR A 664 -7.24 -76.00 -116.56
CA TYR A 664 -7.72 -75.78 -117.91
C TYR A 664 -8.52 -76.99 -118.43
N VAL A 665 -9.67 -76.78 -119.07
CA VAL A 665 -10.48 -77.85 -119.68
C VAL A 665 -10.55 -77.63 -121.21
N PRO A 666 -10.22 -78.63 -122.04
CA PRO A 666 -10.39 -78.54 -123.49
C PRO A 666 -11.86 -78.31 -123.89
N ASN A 667 -12.09 -77.48 -124.92
CA ASN A 667 -13.43 -77.04 -125.34
C ASN A 667 -14.05 -77.83 -126.51
N ILE A 668 -13.35 -78.82 -127.07
CA ILE A 668 -13.85 -79.69 -128.14
C ILE A 668 -13.18 -81.07 -128.05
N PHE A 669 -13.94 -82.14 -128.32
CA PHE A 669 -13.36 -83.48 -128.39
C PHE A 669 -14.17 -84.38 -129.35
N SER A 670 -13.52 -85.43 -129.90
CA SER A 670 -14.03 -86.30 -130.96
C SER A 670 -14.09 -87.75 -130.49
N PRO A 671 -15.18 -88.22 -129.87
CA PRO A 671 -15.30 -89.58 -129.35
C PRO A 671 -15.58 -90.59 -130.48
N ASN A 672 -14.54 -90.92 -131.24
CA ASN A 672 -14.54 -91.90 -132.36
C ASN A 672 -13.74 -93.19 -132.03
N ASP A 673 -13.22 -93.29 -130.81
CA ASP A 673 -12.40 -94.39 -130.28
C ASP A 673 -11.06 -94.58 -131.06
N ASP A 674 -10.47 -93.50 -131.61
CA ASP A 674 -9.16 -93.52 -132.32
C ASP A 674 -7.92 -93.33 -131.42
N GLY A 675 -8.14 -93.05 -130.13
CA GLY A 675 -7.13 -92.80 -129.11
C GLY A 675 -6.79 -91.31 -128.89
N ILE A 676 -7.32 -90.41 -129.72
CA ILE A 676 -7.00 -88.97 -129.71
C ILE A 676 -8.26 -88.17 -129.39
N ASN A 677 -8.22 -87.40 -128.30
CA ASN A 677 -9.34 -86.55 -127.88
C ASN A 677 -10.68 -87.31 -127.79
N ASP A 678 -10.63 -88.58 -127.40
CA ASP A 678 -11.84 -89.40 -127.18
C ASP A 678 -12.56 -89.06 -125.88
N LYS A 679 -11.89 -88.30 -124.99
CA LYS A 679 -12.42 -87.88 -123.70
C LYS A 679 -12.09 -86.43 -123.43
N VAL A 680 -13.01 -85.73 -122.77
CA VAL A 680 -12.76 -84.41 -122.17
C VAL A 680 -12.56 -84.54 -120.66
N GLN A 681 -11.49 -83.93 -120.14
CA GLN A 681 -11.23 -83.79 -118.71
C GLN A 681 -10.41 -82.51 -118.43
N PRO A 682 -10.56 -81.89 -117.25
CA PRO A 682 -9.66 -80.88 -116.72
C PRO A 682 -8.19 -81.32 -116.66
N LEU A 683 -7.28 -80.41 -116.99
CA LEU A 683 -5.83 -80.52 -116.93
C LEU A 683 -5.29 -79.45 -115.97
N SER A 684 -4.27 -79.80 -115.18
CA SER A 684 -3.65 -78.90 -114.20
C SER A 684 -2.17 -79.23 -114.00
N ASP A 685 -1.38 -78.23 -113.63
CA ASP A 685 0.01 -78.35 -113.20
C ASP A 685 0.18 -78.62 -111.68
N CYS A 686 -0.92 -78.61 -110.92
CA CYS A 686 -0.94 -78.97 -109.51
C CYS A 686 -1.91 -80.12 -109.20
N LEU A 687 -1.90 -80.58 -107.94
CA LEU A 687 -2.83 -81.58 -107.47
C LEU A 687 -4.23 -80.94 -107.25
N LEU A 688 -5.24 -81.52 -107.89
CA LEU A 688 -6.64 -81.15 -107.68
C LEU A 688 -7.26 -82.02 -106.57
N GLU A 689 -7.48 -81.42 -105.41
CA GLU A 689 -8.15 -82.02 -104.25
C GLU A 689 -9.66 -81.71 -104.28
N ASP A 690 -10.49 -82.46 -103.53
CA ASP A 690 -11.96 -82.31 -103.51
C ASP A 690 -12.60 -82.15 -104.92
N TYR A 691 -12.04 -82.87 -105.88
CA TYR A 691 -12.32 -82.70 -107.30
C TYR A 691 -13.67 -83.30 -107.69
N GLN A 692 -14.43 -82.55 -108.48
CA GLN A 692 -15.64 -83.03 -109.13
C GLN A 692 -15.78 -82.40 -110.51
N PHE A 693 -15.78 -83.23 -111.55
CA PHE A 693 -16.04 -82.83 -112.92
C PHE A 693 -17.37 -83.41 -113.40
N ALA A 694 -18.30 -82.54 -113.74
CA ALA A 694 -19.61 -82.89 -114.24
C ALA A 694 -19.82 -82.30 -115.64
N VAL A 695 -20.44 -83.08 -116.52
CA VAL A 695 -20.87 -82.61 -117.85
C VAL A 695 -22.37 -82.78 -117.95
N TYR A 696 -23.03 -81.77 -118.53
CA TYR A 696 -24.48 -81.67 -118.67
C TYR A 696 -24.84 -81.51 -120.14
N ASP A 697 -25.97 -82.09 -120.57
CA ASP A 697 -26.55 -81.82 -121.88
C ASP A 697 -27.17 -80.42 -121.97
N ARG A 698 -27.59 -80.04 -123.18
CA ARG A 698 -28.23 -78.73 -123.45
C ARG A 698 -29.51 -78.46 -122.65
N TRP A 699 -30.12 -79.49 -122.07
CA TRP A 699 -31.36 -79.42 -121.29
C TRP A 699 -31.09 -79.41 -119.78
N GLY A 700 -29.82 -79.45 -119.38
CA GLY A 700 -29.38 -79.45 -117.98
C GLY A 700 -29.36 -80.83 -117.33
N ALA A 701 -29.56 -81.91 -118.09
CA ALA A 701 -29.43 -83.27 -117.55
C ALA A 701 -27.94 -83.65 -117.43
N GLN A 702 -27.53 -84.16 -116.27
CA GLN A 702 -26.16 -84.60 -116.04
C GLN A 702 -25.85 -85.86 -116.85
N VAL A 703 -24.90 -85.76 -117.78
CA VAL A 703 -24.50 -86.86 -118.68
C VAL A 703 -23.23 -87.55 -118.23
N PHE A 704 -22.41 -86.86 -117.44
CA PHE A 704 -21.19 -87.40 -116.86
C PHE A 704 -20.92 -86.77 -115.51
N LEU A 705 -20.35 -87.57 -114.62
CA LEU A 705 -19.84 -87.12 -113.34
C LEU A 705 -18.63 -87.99 -112.98
N SER A 706 -17.53 -87.33 -112.63
CA SER A 706 -16.34 -87.96 -112.10
C SER A 706 -15.83 -87.19 -110.90
N GLN A 707 -15.43 -87.90 -109.86
CA GLN A 707 -14.64 -87.37 -108.75
C GLN A 707 -13.15 -87.75 -108.89
N ASN A 708 -12.77 -88.39 -110.00
CA ASN A 708 -11.41 -88.78 -110.30
C ASN A 708 -10.86 -87.90 -111.45
N PRO A 709 -9.83 -87.07 -111.21
CA PRO A 709 -9.22 -86.22 -112.25
C PRO A 709 -8.71 -86.98 -113.49
N GLY A 710 -8.38 -88.27 -113.35
CA GLY A 710 -7.94 -89.12 -114.47
C GLY A 710 -9.07 -89.73 -115.31
N GLN A 711 -10.35 -89.45 -114.99
CA GLN A 711 -11.50 -89.96 -115.73
C GLN A 711 -12.25 -88.82 -116.44
N GLY A 712 -12.09 -88.77 -117.76
CA GLY A 712 -12.86 -87.88 -118.63
C GLY A 712 -14.13 -88.49 -119.22
N TRP A 713 -15.04 -87.63 -119.66
CA TRP A 713 -16.25 -88.04 -120.35
C TRP A 713 -15.93 -88.47 -121.78
N ASN A 714 -16.31 -89.69 -122.15
CA ASN A 714 -16.06 -90.28 -123.47
C ASN A 714 -17.15 -89.99 -124.52
N GLY A 715 -18.03 -89.03 -124.25
CA GLY A 715 -19.10 -88.66 -125.19
C GLY A 715 -20.21 -89.69 -125.36
N LYS A 716 -20.36 -90.68 -124.47
CA LYS A 716 -21.46 -91.68 -124.50
C LYS A 716 -22.53 -91.34 -123.43
N LEU A 717 -23.81 -91.57 -123.75
CA LEU A 717 -24.95 -91.57 -122.83
C LEU A 717 -25.33 -93.02 -122.53
N GLY A 718 -24.86 -93.55 -121.41
CA GLY A 718 -24.92 -94.99 -121.14
C GLY A 718 -24.11 -95.77 -122.20
N SER A 719 -24.74 -96.70 -122.89
CA SER A 719 -24.10 -97.45 -123.98
C SER A 719 -24.24 -96.78 -125.36
N GLN A 720 -24.98 -95.68 -125.47
CA GLN A 720 -25.27 -95.04 -126.76
C GLN A 720 -24.39 -93.80 -126.99
N PRO A 721 -23.99 -93.52 -128.24
CA PRO A 721 -23.25 -92.31 -128.56
C PRO A 721 -24.09 -91.04 -128.25
N ALA A 722 -23.59 -90.09 -127.44
CA ALA A 722 -24.29 -88.83 -127.13
C ALA A 722 -24.51 -87.97 -128.39
N PRO A 723 -25.63 -87.26 -128.58
CA PRO A 723 -25.84 -86.42 -129.76
C PRO A 723 -24.73 -85.41 -129.99
N GLN A 724 -24.38 -85.13 -131.25
CA GLN A 724 -23.46 -84.05 -131.59
C GLN A 724 -24.01 -82.72 -131.09
N GLY A 725 -23.15 -81.89 -130.49
CA GLY A 725 -23.55 -80.59 -129.95
C GLY A 725 -22.70 -80.12 -128.78
N ALA A 726 -23.10 -78.98 -128.24
CA ALA A 726 -22.52 -78.35 -127.06
C ALA A 726 -23.01 -79.01 -125.77
N TYR A 727 -22.07 -79.23 -124.86
CA TYR A 727 -22.31 -79.71 -123.50
C TYR A 727 -21.65 -78.75 -122.53
N VAL A 728 -22.29 -78.48 -121.40
CA VAL A 728 -21.75 -77.60 -120.37
C VAL A 728 -21.00 -78.45 -119.37
N TRP A 729 -19.76 -78.08 -119.06
CA TRP A 729 -19.01 -78.71 -117.99
C TRP A 729 -18.86 -77.77 -116.81
N VAL A 730 -18.78 -78.38 -115.63
CA VAL A 730 -18.47 -77.74 -114.36
C VAL A 730 -17.37 -78.57 -113.73
N VAL A 731 -16.27 -77.93 -113.34
CA VAL A 731 -15.26 -78.53 -112.47
C VAL A 731 -15.22 -77.76 -111.16
N GLU A 732 -15.35 -78.47 -110.06
CA GLU A 732 -15.06 -77.99 -108.72
C GLU A 732 -13.79 -78.69 -108.23
N TYR A 733 -12.88 -77.94 -107.61
CA TYR A 733 -11.63 -78.48 -107.09
C TYR A 733 -11.06 -77.56 -106.01
N THR A 734 -10.17 -78.09 -105.18
CA THR A 734 -9.34 -77.37 -104.23
C THR A 734 -7.88 -77.49 -104.67
N VAL A 735 -7.15 -76.38 -104.69
CA VAL A 735 -5.69 -76.34 -104.88
C VAL A 735 -5.05 -75.73 -103.65
N THR A 736 -3.82 -76.12 -103.31
CA THR A 736 -3.05 -75.44 -102.26
C THR A 736 -2.08 -74.45 -102.91
N GLU A 737 -2.19 -73.17 -102.55
CA GLU A 737 -1.34 -72.08 -103.03
C GLU A 737 -0.76 -71.36 -101.80
N ASN A 738 0.57 -71.23 -101.72
CA ASN A 738 1.27 -70.62 -100.57
C ASN A 738 0.88 -71.23 -99.21
N GLY A 739 0.71 -72.57 -99.17
CA GLY A 739 0.29 -73.31 -97.98
C GLY A 739 -1.19 -73.17 -97.59
N HIS A 740 -2.01 -72.47 -98.40
CA HIS A 740 -3.43 -72.27 -98.14
C HIS A 740 -4.32 -72.95 -99.19
N PRO A 741 -5.36 -73.71 -98.79
CA PRO A 741 -6.30 -74.31 -99.73
C PRO A 741 -7.24 -73.25 -100.33
N ARG A 742 -7.26 -73.16 -101.66
CA ARG A 742 -8.21 -72.37 -102.45
C ARG A 742 -9.16 -73.31 -103.17
N ARG A 743 -10.44 -73.21 -102.82
CA ARG A 743 -11.52 -73.88 -103.56
C ARG A 743 -11.92 -73.03 -104.77
N ALA A 744 -12.05 -73.68 -105.92
CA ALA A 744 -12.44 -73.07 -107.18
C ALA A 744 -13.58 -73.85 -107.84
N ARG A 745 -14.36 -73.15 -108.66
CA ARG A 745 -15.42 -73.71 -109.48
C ARG A 745 -15.37 -73.05 -110.83
N ASP A 746 -14.89 -73.79 -111.82
CA ASP A 746 -14.83 -73.33 -113.19
C ASP A 746 -15.94 -73.98 -113.99
N THR A 747 -16.49 -73.24 -114.96
CA THR A 747 -17.53 -73.74 -115.85
C THR A 747 -17.19 -73.34 -117.27
N GLY A 748 -17.55 -74.17 -118.23
CA GLY A 748 -17.40 -73.85 -119.64
C GLY A 748 -18.20 -74.77 -120.52
N GLU A 749 -17.95 -74.67 -121.82
CA GLU A 749 -18.60 -75.48 -122.83
C GLU A 749 -17.58 -76.42 -123.46
N VAL A 750 -18.02 -77.64 -123.74
CA VAL A 750 -17.30 -78.59 -124.58
C VAL A 750 -18.21 -79.04 -125.72
N VAL A 751 -17.71 -78.96 -126.95
CA VAL A 751 -18.44 -79.43 -128.13
C VAL A 751 -18.03 -80.87 -128.44
N VAL A 752 -19.02 -81.76 -128.58
CA VAL A 752 -18.82 -83.11 -129.10
C VAL A 752 -18.97 -83.05 -130.62
N ILE A 753 -17.93 -83.47 -131.35
CA ILE A 753 -17.93 -83.63 -132.81
C ILE A 753 -17.78 -85.11 -133.18
N ARG A 754 -18.54 -85.60 -134.15
CA ARG A 754 -18.47 -86.98 -134.64
C ARG A 754 -18.44 -87.04 -136.15
#